data_AF-A0A6V8MF17-F1
#
_entry.id   AF-A0A6V8MF17-F1
#
_cell.length_a   1.000
_cell.length_b   1.000
_cell.length_c   1.000
_cell.angle_alpha   90.00
_cell.angle_beta   90.00
_cell.angle_gamma   90.00
#
_symmetry.space_group_name_H-M   'P 1'
#
loop_
_entity.id
_entity.type
_entity.pdbx_description
1 polymer ?
#
loop_
_entity_poly.entity_id
_entity_poly.type
_entity_poly.pdbx_seq_one_letter_code
_entity_poly.pdbx_strand_id
1 'polypeptide(L)'
;MLRIKVRPHHGFTRVELFFQAPPDYQLTRGSDRVRLLVRQADAPGFKGLRGYRDQNLGGIICSSRQDHLQLTVPTRQPDTGVALVDFVAPTVLTLDIGPSLKRPNRVDVLPGREPILSGVEQFVRDYSTPAPAALPFTPTDTKTLKRLLPEQEVKLFELAEGALYKEKASDALKLLANFQGKSPQVRALAGFRSAQALVQLERYDEARKAYDAAAALWPEYPGQSPELMQTLADLKARSGDYQGARRLLGDLVGRMAGTGYVPQLVNRLAELSARHGNAAQARNLYRTVAAHAAGTPPAQRARMKLVDGELFSISRDRYQELSDRYQQIYGSPCDFPLRDEALYKLALVQGLYGPARAGLGTAIAYQQRYPRGIFSTIVKKMREELLVPALGESWTGRRYQELVQLALENKEYLTRCFADPEFAPRLAQSCQKAGMLNQELALFGYLLERPWAGGSAPFMLGRLIDDALAVGNRPLAQASARSFLARYPSDPRTQGLHELLARMAFEQGDLKQVASELAFLNQKGRSALSPESNYYLGKALVAGNDWPGAERALSRFCAAPPAGSNLLADSYLMLLNGRSALKQYPAALETCRAGLKVTGGENAALFRYKMGEIYLQLKMVREAKAAWEEVVKMKEAGTWAKLASESLADLGWRLKIAGELP
;
A
#
# COMPACT_ATOMS: atom_id res chain seq x y z
N MET A 1 -23.17 45.56 -22.88
CA MET A 1 -24.07 44.95 -21.89
C MET A 1 -25.40 45.68 -21.91
N LEU A 2 -26.50 44.95 -22.15
CA LEU A 2 -27.83 45.50 -22.40
C LEU A 2 -28.64 45.69 -21.10
N ARG A 3 -28.54 44.74 -20.16
CA ARG A 3 -29.41 44.70 -18.97
C ARG A 3 -28.78 43.87 -17.86
N ILE A 4 -29.15 44.19 -16.62
CA ILE A 4 -28.89 43.38 -15.42
C ILE A 4 -30.24 43.00 -14.82
N LYS A 5 -30.41 41.72 -14.42
CA LYS A 5 -31.52 41.30 -13.53
C LYS A 5 -30.94 40.76 -12.24
N VAL A 6 -31.57 41.10 -11.11
CA VAL A 6 -31.19 40.60 -9.78
C VAL A 6 -32.38 39.87 -9.18
N ARG A 7 -32.16 38.65 -8.71
CA ARG A 7 -33.19 37.77 -8.14
C ARG A 7 -32.68 37.19 -6.81
N PRO A 8 -33.21 37.63 -5.66
CA PRO A 8 -32.86 37.01 -4.38
C PRO A 8 -33.50 35.62 -4.27
N HIS A 9 -32.74 34.66 -3.77
CA HIS A 9 -33.17 33.28 -3.47
C HIS A 9 -32.81 32.93 -2.02
N HIS A 10 -33.34 31.81 -1.53
CA HIS A 10 -32.96 31.30 -0.21
C HIS A 10 -31.49 30.87 -0.22
N GLY A 11 -30.64 31.61 0.52
CA GLY A 11 -29.21 31.32 0.68
C GLY A 11 -28.29 31.85 -0.42
N PHE A 12 -28.79 32.49 -1.48
CA PHE A 12 -27.99 33.20 -2.50
C PHE A 12 -28.80 34.21 -3.30
N THR A 13 -28.11 35.12 -3.99
CA THR A 13 -28.71 36.09 -4.91
C THR A 13 -28.15 35.88 -6.30
N ARG A 14 -29.04 35.74 -7.28
CA ARG A 14 -28.71 35.56 -8.70
C ARG A 14 -28.65 36.91 -9.41
N VAL A 15 -27.55 37.16 -10.12
CA VAL A 15 -27.30 38.33 -10.95
C VAL A 15 -27.10 37.87 -12.39
N GLU A 16 -28.07 38.15 -13.25
CA GLU A 16 -28.05 37.83 -14.68
C GLU A 16 -27.63 39.05 -15.48
N LEU A 17 -26.56 38.92 -16.28
CA LEU A 17 -25.99 39.97 -17.11
C LEU A 17 -26.22 39.63 -18.59
N PHE A 18 -26.91 40.51 -19.31
CA PHE A 18 -27.30 40.29 -20.69
C PHE A 18 -26.38 41.08 -21.63
N PHE A 19 -25.75 40.42 -22.59
CA PHE A 19 -24.83 41.00 -23.57
C PHE A 19 -25.37 40.90 -25.00
N GLN A 20 -24.81 41.69 -25.93
CA GLN A 20 -25.17 41.60 -27.37
C GLN A 20 -24.46 40.42 -28.05
N ALA A 21 -23.27 40.08 -27.58
CA ALA A 21 -22.47 38.96 -28.02
C ALA A 21 -21.90 38.23 -26.78
N PRO A 22 -21.42 36.98 -26.93
CA PRO A 22 -20.82 36.24 -25.82
C PRO A 22 -19.67 37.03 -25.16
N PRO A 23 -19.74 37.31 -23.84
CA PRO A 23 -18.75 38.16 -23.17
C PRO A 23 -17.42 37.43 -22.94
N ASP A 24 -16.28 38.08 -23.22
CA ASP A 24 -14.98 37.68 -22.65
C ASP A 24 -14.82 38.34 -21.27
N TYR A 25 -14.72 37.53 -20.21
CA TYR A 25 -14.74 38.04 -18.85
C TYR A 25 -13.74 37.37 -17.90
N GLN A 26 -13.42 38.09 -16.83
CA GLN A 26 -12.62 37.66 -15.70
C GLN A 26 -13.38 37.93 -14.40
N LEU A 27 -13.57 36.88 -13.59
CA LEU A 27 -14.18 36.99 -12.27
C LEU A 27 -13.09 36.96 -11.18
N THR A 28 -13.12 37.91 -10.27
CA THR A 28 -12.23 38.01 -9.11
C THR A 28 -13.08 38.08 -7.84
N ARG A 29 -12.68 37.31 -6.82
CA ARG A 29 -13.38 37.26 -5.53
C ARG A 29 -12.48 37.89 -4.48
N GLY A 30 -12.97 38.95 -3.84
CA GLY A 30 -12.38 39.50 -2.62
C GLY A 30 -13.16 39.02 -1.40
N SER A 31 -12.63 39.25 -0.21
CA SER A 31 -13.28 38.90 1.05
C SER A 31 -14.64 39.58 1.23
N ASP A 32 -14.81 40.80 0.71
CA ASP A 32 -16.00 41.65 0.89
C ASP A 32 -16.72 42.01 -0.42
N ARG A 33 -16.26 41.49 -1.57
CA ARG A 33 -16.78 41.88 -2.88
C ARG A 33 -16.47 40.89 -3.99
N VAL A 34 -17.35 40.81 -4.97
CA VAL A 34 -17.14 40.11 -6.23
C VAL A 34 -16.88 41.13 -7.32
N ARG A 35 -15.85 40.93 -8.14
CA ARG A 35 -15.51 41.79 -9.28
C ARG A 35 -15.58 40.97 -10.56
N LEU A 36 -16.31 41.46 -11.54
CA LEU A 36 -16.36 40.91 -12.89
C LEU A 36 -15.82 41.97 -13.85
N LEU A 37 -14.77 41.65 -14.58
CA LEU A 37 -14.22 42.48 -15.65
C LEU A 37 -14.60 41.84 -16.99
N VAL A 38 -15.27 42.58 -17.86
CA VAL A 38 -15.69 42.12 -19.18
C VAL A 38 -14.97 42.96 -20.22
N ARG A 39 -14.18 42.31 -21.09
CA ARG A 39 -13.39 42.99 -22.13
C ARG A 39 -14.26 43.34 -23.32
N GLN A 40 -13.90 44.43 -24.02
CA GLN A 40 -14.60 44.89 -25.23
C GLN A 40 -16.12 45.03 -25.03
N ALA A 41 -16.52 45.38 -23.82
CA ALA A 41 -17.91 45.57 -23.44
C ALA A 41 -18.07 46.92 -22.77
N ASP A 42 -19.15 47.61 -23.10
CA ASP A 42 -19.61 48.82 -22.43
C ASP A 42 -20.99 48.58 -21.80
N ALA A 43 -21.41 49.44 -20.88
CA ALA A 43 -22.70 49.38 -20.22
C ALA A 43 -23.23 50.79 -19.93
N PRO A 44 -24.55 50.99 -19.99
CA PRO A 44 -25.14 52.17 -19.37
C PRO A 44 -24.83 52.17 -17.85
N GLY A 45 -24.75 53.34 -17.22
CA GLY A 45 -24.22 53.48 -15.86
C GLY A 45 -24.99 52.80 -14.71
N PHE A 46 -26.07 52.06 -15.00
CA PHE A 46 -26.94 51.30 -14.07
C PHE A 46 -27.04 51.90 -12.66
N LYS A 47 -27.26 53.22 -12.56
CA LYS A 47 -27.13 53.96 -11.29
C LYS A 47 -28.09 53.45 -10.21
N GLY A 48 -29.28 53.00 -10.59
CA GLY A 48 -30.29 52.44 -9.67
C GLY A 48 -29.86 51.16 -8.97
N LEU A 49 -28.93 50.39 -9.53
CA LEU A 49 -28.44 49.15 -8.90
C LEU A 49 -27.33 49.39 -7.87
N ARG A 50 -26.76 50.61 -7.81
CA ARG A 50 -25.79 50.98 -6.76
C ARG A 50 -26.42 51.01 -5.37
N GLY A 51 -27.71 51.36 -5.29
CA GLY A 51 -28.48 51.40 -4.05
C GLY A 51 -29.17 50.08 -3.69
N TYR A 52 -29.10 49.06 -4.56
CA TYR A 52 -29.71 47.77 -4.30
C TYR A 52 -29.09 47.09 -3.07
N ARG A 53 -29.91 46.53 -2.19
CA ARG A 53 -29.45 45.80 -1.01
C ARG A 53 -30.39 44.64 -0.73
N ASP A 54 -29.83 43.46 -0.43
CA ASP A 54 -30.58 42.30 0.04
C ASP A 54 -29.79 41.56 1.16
N GLN A 55 -30.14 40.32 1.49
CA GLN A 55 -29.45 39.57 2.55
C GLN A 55 -27.99 39.20 2.20
N ASN A 56 -27.62 39.18 0.92
CA ASN A 56 -26.31 38.72 0.43
C ASN A 56 -25.46 39.85 -0.18
N LEU A 57 -26.08 40.84 -0.83
CA LEU A 57 -25.46 41.87 -1.65
C LEU A 57 -25.64 43.28 -1.07
N GLY A 58 -24.60 44.09 -1.16
CA GLY A 58 -24.58 45.50 -0.72
C GLY A 58 -24.72 46.53 -1.85
N GLY A 59 -24.92 46.07 -3.09
CA GLY A 59 -25.06 46.92 -4.29
C GLY A 59 -24.45 46.29 -5.53
N ILE A 60 -24.69 46.89 -6.69
CA ILE A 60 -24.01 46.53 -7.94
C ILE A 60 -23.48 47.82 -8.58
N ILE A 61 -22.16 47.90 -8.72
CA ILE A 61 -21.45 49.07 -9.24
C ILE A 61 -20.89 48.71 -10.61
N CYS A 62 -21.40 49.36 -11.64
CA CYS A 62 -20.84 49.28 -12.99
C CYS A 62 -19.94 50.50 -13.25
N SER A 63 -18.75 50.25 -13.77
CA SER A 63 -17.83 51.27 -14.28
C SER A 63 -17.31 50.84 -15.64
N SER A 64 -17.43 51.71 -16.64
CA SER A 64 -16.89 51.47 -17.97
C SER A 64 -15.66 52.35 -18.20
N ARG A 65 -14.61 51.76 -18.79
CA ARG A 65 -13.42 52.44 -19.31
C ARG A 65 -13.19 51.95 -20.74
N GLN A 66 -12.48 52.72 -21.56
CA GLN A 66 -12.44 52.64 -23.04
C GLN A 66 -12.28 51.24 -23.70
N ASP A 67 -11.92 50.17 -22.96
CA ASP A 67 -11.86 48.79 -23.47
C ASP A 67 -12.43 47.70 -22.52
N HIS A 68 -13.01 48.07 -21.38
CA HIS A 68 -13.57 47.09 -20.44
C HIS A 68 -14.68 47.65 -19.56
N LEU A 69 -15.66 46.79 -19.29
CA LEU A 69 -16.70 46.97 -18.30
C LEU A 69 -16.30 46.25 -17.01
N GLN A 70 -16.21 46.99 -15.91
CA GLN A 70 -16.03 46.40 -14.58
C GLN A 70 -17.33 46.49 -13.79
N LEU A 71 -17.78 45.35 -13.27
CA LEU A 71 -18.91 45.20 -12.37
C LEU A 71 -18.38 44.78 -11.00
N THR A 72 -18.66 45.55 -9.96
CA THR A 72 -18.27 45.29 -8.57
C THR A 72 -19.53 45.10 -7.74
N VAL A 73 -19.64 43.96 -7.06
CA VAL A 73 -20.77 43.58 -6.21
C VAL A 73 -20.24 43.42 -4.78
N PRO A 74 -20.40 44.40 -3.89
CA PRO A 74 -20.11 44.23 -2.48
C PRO A 74 -20.96 43.12 -1.87
N THR A 75 -20.36 42.26 -1.03
CA THR A 75 -21.06 41.20 -0.31
C THR A 75 -21.29 41.63 1.14
N ARG A 76 -22.42 41.24 1.74
CA ARG A 76 -22.74 41.59 3.14
C ARG A 76 -22.09 40.65 4.16
N GLN A 77 -21.70 39.47 3.73
CA GLN A 77 -20.93 38.52 4.53
C GLN A 77 -19.52 38.38 3.95
N PRO A 78 -18.48 38.33 4.81
CA PRO A 78 -17.14 38.02 4.35
C PRO A 78 -17.07 36.58 3.80
N ASP A 79 -16.27 36.38 2.76
CA ASP A 79 -16.04 35.08 2.12
C ASP A 79 -17.32 34.39 1.63
N THR A 80 -18.21 35.18 1.03
CA THR A 80 -19.45 34.69 0.42
C THR A 80 -19.12 33.81 -0.81
N GLY A 81 -19.79 32.67 -0.93
CA GLY A 81 -19.63 31.78 -2.07
C GLY A 81 -20.14 32.40 -3.37
N VAL A 82 -19.47 32.09 -4.48
CA VAL A 82 -19.86 32.56 -5.82
C VAL A 82 -19.88 31.38 -6.78
N ALA A 83 -20.98 31.19 -7.48
CA ALA A 83 -21.12 30.22 -8.56
C ALA A 83 -21.44 30.93 -9.87
N LEU A 84 -20.91 30.42 -10.95
CA LEU A 84 -21.18 30.90 -12.30
C LEU A 84 -22.01 29.84 -13.01
N VAL A 85 -23.21 30.21 -13.43
CA VAL A 85 -24.19 29.28 -14.00
C VAL A 85 -24.35 29.60 -15.48
N ASP A 86 -23.43 29.07 -16.29
CA ASP A 86 -23.49 29.17 -17.76
C ASP A 86 -24.41 28.07 -18.30
N PHE A 87 -25.72 28.27 -18.19
CA PHE A 87 -26.68 27.39 -18.85
C PHE A 87 -27.77 28.22 -19.53
N VAL A 88 -28.03 27.87 -20.79
CA VAL A 88 -29.18 28.23 -21.65
C VAL A 88 -28.95 29.31 -22.72
N ALA A 89 -28.10 30.35 -22.54
CA ALA A 89 -27.88 31.34 -23.61
C ALA A 89 -26.44 31.91 -23.64
N PRO A 90 -25.74 31.89 -24.78
CA PRO A 90 -24.32 32.30 -24.87
C PRO A 90 -24.12 33.81 -24.66
N THR A 91 -25.18 34.61 -24.68
CA THR A 91 -25.18 36.05 -24.44
C THR A 91 -25.59 36.43 -23.02
N VAL A 92 -25.84 35.46 -22.13
CA VAL A 92 -26.27 35.69 -20.75
C VAL A 92 -25.26 35.09 -19.79
N LEU A 93 -24.71 35.93 -18.92
CA LEU A 93 -23.81 35.51 -17.85
C LEU A 93 -24.54 35.55 -16.51
N THR A 94 -24.63 34.40 -15.83
CA THR A 94 -25.34 34.31 -14.54
C THR A 94 -24.37 34.10 -13.39
N LEU A 95 -24.44 35.00 -12.41
CA LEU A 95 -23.65 34.96 -11.18
C LEU A 95 -24.57 34.71 -9.99
N ASP A 96 -24.39 33.58 -9.30
CA ASP A 96 -25.04 33.31 -8.03
C ASP A 96 -24.05 33.67 -6.90
N ILE A 97 -24.49 34.48 -5.93
CA ILE A 97 -23.65 35.00 -4.84
C ILE A 97 -24.38 34.79 -3.51
N GLY A 98 -23.82 33.98 -2.62
CA GLY A 98 -24.44 33.70 -1.32
C GLY A 98 -23.70 32.69 -0.44
N PRO A 99 -24.05 32.63 0.86
CA PRO A 99 -23.44 31.71 1.82
C PRO A 99 -23.68 30.24 1.47
N SER A 100 -24.83 29.90 0.87
CA SER A 100 -25.12 28.51 0.44
C SER A 100 -24.19 28.02 -0.68
N LEU A 101 -23.52 28.94 -1.37
CA LEU A 101 -22.57 28.63 -2.45
C LEU A 101 -21.13 28.53 -1.94
N LYS A 102 -20.91 28.71 -0.63
CA LYS A 102 -19.61 28.58 0.00
C LYS A 102 -19.23 27.10 -0.05
N ARG A 103 -18.51 26.71 -1.10
CA ARG A 103 -17.90 25.38 -1.15
C ARG A 103 -16.90 25.29 0.00
N PRO A 104 -16.95 24.26 0.86
CA PRO A 104 -15.86 24.03 1.79
C PRO A 104 -14.56 23.91 0.99
N ASN A 105 -13.48 24.55 1.46
CA ASN A 105 -12.14 24.41 0.85
C ASN A 105 -11.59 22.97 0.92
N ARG A 106 -12.36 22.02 1.46
CA ARG A 106 -12.00 20.60 1.54
C ARG A 106 -12.58 19.89 0.33
N VAL A 107 -11.72 19.23 -0.43
CA VAL A 107 -12.11 18.34 -1.53
C VAL A 107 -13.06 17.28 -0.96
N ASP A 108 -14.24 17.13 -1.57
CA ASP A 108 -15.28 16.19 -1.13
C ASP A 108 -14.90 14.77 -1.57
N VAL A 109 -13.92 14.15 -0.93
CA VAL A 109 -13.51 12.76 -1.18
C VAL A 109 -14.25 11.79 -0.25
N LEU A 110 -14.27 10.49 -0.58
CA LEU A 110 -14.83 9.49 0.33
C LEU A 110 -14.00 9.39 1.63
N PRO A 111 -14.60 9.02 2.77
CA PRO A 111 -13.86 8.81 4.01
C PRO A 111 -12.77 7.75 3.85
N GLY A 112 -11.59 8.02 4.41
CA GLY A 112 -10.42 7.14 4.30
C GLY A 112 -9.63 7.30 3.00
N ARG A 113 -9.96 8.32 2.18
CA ARG A 113 -9.23 8.66 0.94
C ARG A 113 -8.27 9.83 1.11
N GLU A 114 -8.23 10.44 2.29
CA GLU A 114 -7.32 11.53 2.61
C GLU A 114 -5.84 11.22 2.35
N PRO A 115 -5.31 10.00 2.63
CA PRO A 115 -3.93 9.66 2.30
C PRO A 115 -3.66 9.63 0.79
N ILE A 116 -4.64 9.20 -0.02
CA ILE A 116 -4.53 9.23 -1.48
C ILE A 116 -4.51 10.68 -1.96
N LEU A 117 -5.40 11.52 -1.43
CA LEU A 117 -5.47 12.93 -1.79
C LEU A 117 -4.15 13.65 -1.43
N SER A 118 -3.66 13.50 -0.20
CA SER A 118 -2.45 14.19 0.26
C SER A 118 -1.20 13.78 -0.51
N GLY A 119 -1.07 12.49 -0.86
CA GLY A 119 0.06 11.98 -1.64
C GLY A 119 0.04 12.40 -3.11
N VAL A 120 -1.11 12.83 -3.63
CA VAL A 120 -1.31 13.08 -5.07
C VAL A 120 -1.60 14.54 -5.40
N GLU A 121 -2.17 15.31 -4.48
CA GLU A 121 -2.58 16.69 -4.73
C GLU A 121 -1.40 17.57 -5.16
N GLN A 122 -0.27 17.47 -4.47
CA GLN A 122 0.95 18.20 -4.82
C GLN A 122 1.49 17.73 -6.17
N PHE A 123 1.56 16.41 -6.39
CA PHE A 123 2.02 15.85 -7.64
C PHE A 123 1.12 16.29 -8.82
N VAL A 124 -0.20 16.22 -8.73
CA VAL A 124 -1.07 16.61 -9.83
C VAL A 124 -1.07 18.12 -10.08
N ARG A 125 -0.90 18.95 -9.05
CA ARG A 125 -0.83 20.41 -9.21
C ARG A 125 0.51 20.87 -9.77
N ASP A 126 1.61 20.22 -9.37
CA ASP A 126 2.97 20.70 -9.66
C ASP A 126 3.64 19.91 -10.79
N TYR A 127 3.20 18.68 -11.05
CA TYR A 127 3.77 17.83 -12.10
C TYR A 127 3.33 18.32 -13.47
N SER A 128 4.25 19.00 -14.13
CA SER A 128 4.24 19.14 -15.57
C SER A 128 5.30 18.23 -16.17
N THR A 129 4.91 17.23 -16.93
CA THR A 129 5.83 16.66 -17.93
C THR A 129 6.40 17.82 -18.75
N PRO A 130 7.72 17.90 -18.98
CA PRO A 130 8.26 18.82 -19.97
C PRO A 130 7.54 18.53 -21.28
N ALA A 131 6.66 19.44 -21.70
CA ALA A 131 5.95 19.25 -22.96
C ALA A 131 7.02 19.20 -24.05
N PRO A 132 7.05 18.16 -24.91
CA PRO A 132 7.96 18.13 -26.05
C PRO A 132 7.78 19.42 -26.86
N ALA A 133 8.87 19.86 -27.51
CA ALA A 133 8.84 21.05 -28.33
C ALA A 133 7.66 20.98 -29.32
N ALA A 134 6.88 22.07 -29.42
CA ALA A 134 5.74 22.09 -30.33
C ALA A 134 6.18 22.09 -31.79
N LEU A 135 7.33 22.70 -32.06
CA LEU A 135 7.99 22.70 -33.35
C LEU A 135 9.14 21.69 -33.34
N PRO A 136 9.28 20.87 -34.40
CA PRO A 136 10.41 19.97 -34.53
C PRO A 136 11.71 20.77 -34.72
N PHE A 137 12.83 20.13 -34.37
CA PHE A 137 14.14 20.68 -34.70
C PHE A 137 14.33 20.70 -36.22
N THR A 138 14.74 21.86 -36.75
CA THR A 138 15.07 22.02 -38.17
C THR A 138 16.57 22.25 -38.31
N PRO A 139 17.32 21.33 -38.95
CA PRO A 139 18.73 21.53 -39.26
C PRO A 139 18.94 22.78 -40.11
N THR A 140 20.09 23.39 -39.99
CA THR A 140 20.46 24.54 -40.82
C THR A 140 20.66 24.09 -42.27
N ASP A 141 20.13 24.84 -43.24
CA ASP A 141 20.31 24.50 -44.67
C ASP A 141 21.80 24.34 -45.01
N THR A 142 22.18 23.19 -45.58
CA THR A 142 23.53 22.89 -46.02
C THR A 142 24.09 23.95 -46.96
N LYS A 143 23.26 24.62 -47.79
CA LYS A 143 23.73 25.73 -48.63
C LYS A 143 24.16 26.95 -47.79
N THR A 144 23.45 27.23 -46.70
CA THR A 144 23.81 28.28 -45.74
C THR A 144 25.09 27.89 -45.00
N LEU A 145 25.22 26.63 -44.56
CA LEU A 145 26.44 26.15 -43.90
C LEU A 145 27.67 26.25 -44.82
N LYS A 146 27.55 25.84 -46.09
CA LYS A 146 28.65 25.93 -47.09
C LYS A 146 29.09 27.37 -47.40
N ARG A 147 28.26 28.37 -47.15
CA ARG A 147 28.64 29.79 -47.26
C ARG A 147 29.41 30.29 -46.05
N LEU A 148 29.24 29.66 -44.89
CA LEU A 148 29.80 30.09 -43.61
C LEU A 148 31.04 29.27 -43.20
N LEU A 149 31.17 28.04 -43.71
CA LEU A 149 32.13 27.04 -43.26
C LEU A 149 32.76 26.27 -44.43
N PRO A 150 34.03 25.84 -44.32
CA PRO A 150 34.64 24.91 -45.25
C PRO A 150 34.01 23.51 -45.15
N GLU A 151 34.13 22.69 -46.20
CA GLU A 151 33.39 21.42 -46.34
C GLU A 151 33.55 20.45 -45.16
N GLN A 152 34.76 20.33 -44.61
CA GLN A 152 35.03 19.46 -43.45
C GLN A 152 34.32 19.96 -42.17
N GLU A 153 34.22 21.27 -42.00
CA GLU A 153 33.52 21.90 -40.87
C GLU A 153 32.00 21.86 -41.03
N VAL A 154 31.50 21.92 -42.28
CA VAL A 154 30.07 21.67 -42.58
C VAL A 154 29.66 20.28 -42.09
N LYS A 155 30.44 19.23 -42.43
CA LYS A 155 30.17 17.86 -41.97
C LYS A 155 30.18 17.76 -40.44
N LEU A 156 31.12 18.43 -39.77
CA LEU A 156 31.19 18.46 -38.32
C LEU A 156 29.99 19.18 -37.69
N PHE A 157 29.51 20.26 -38.31
CA PHE A 157 28.34 21.00 -37.86
C PHE A 157 27.04 20.19 -38.05
N GLU A 158 26.88 19.54 -39.20
CA GLU A 158 25.77 18.63 -39.50
C GLU A 158 25.75 17.43 -38.54
N LEU A 159 26.92 16.90 -38.15
CA LEU A 159 27.02 15.87 -37.11
C LEU A 159 26.53 16.38 -35.75
N ALA A 160 26.84 17.62 -35.41
CA ALA A 160 26.38 18.23 -34.16
C ALA A 160 24.85 18.44 -34.15
N GLU A 161 24.28 18.94 -35.25
CA GLU A 161 22.82 19.06 -35.42
C GLU A 161 22.13 17.70 -35.48
N GLY A 162 22.78 16.69 -36.08
CA GLY A 162 22.31 15.31 -36.07
C GLY A 162 22.31 14.69 -34.66
N ALA A 163 23.26 15.06 -33.81
CA ALA A 163 23.27 14.68 -32.40
C ALA A 163 22.12 15.35 -31.61
N LEU A 164 21.83 16.63 -31.87
CA LEU A 164 20.67 17.35 -31.32
C LEU A 164 19.34 16.70 -31.72
N TYR A 165 19.20 16.34 -33.00
CA TYR A 165 18.02 15.68 -33.53
C TYR A 165 17.77 14.30 -32.89
N LYS A 166 18.85 13.58 -32.57
CA LYS A 166 18.82 12.26 -31.89
C LYS A 166 18.80 12.36 -30.35
N GLU A 167 18.52 13.54 -29.80
CA GLU A 167 18.49 13.82 -28.35
C GLU A 167 19.80 13.49 -27.61
N LYS A 168 20.94 13.49 -28.32
CA LYS A 168 22.29 13.31 -27.75
C LYS A 168 22.91 14.67 -27.42
N ALA A 169 22.24 15.42 -26.55
CA ALA A 169 22.58 16.81 -26.23
C ALA A 169 24.03 17.01 -25.75
N SER A 170 24.55 16.09 -24.93
CA SER A 170 25.94 16.14 -24.46
C SER A 170 26.98 16.01 -25.58
N ASP A 171 26.71 15.16 -26.58
CA ASP A 171 27.59 14.98 -27.73
C ASP A 171 27.51 16.19 -28.66
N ALA A 172 26.31 16.72 -28.86
CA ALA A 172 26.11 17.96 -29.61
C ALA A 172 26.92 19.12 -29.01
N LEU A 173 26.88 19.32 -27.69
CA LEU A 173 27.66 20.37 -27.04
C LEU A 173 29.17 20.24 -27.25
N LYS A 174 29.71 19.02 -27.18
CA LYS A 174 31.14 18.76 -27.43
C LYS A 174 31.52 19.13 -28.86
N LEU A 175 30.68 18.75 -29.84
CA LEU A 175 30.92 19.04 -31.25
C LEU A 175 30.80 20.55 -31.55
N LEU A 176 29.81 21.23 -30.97
CA LEU A 176 29.57 22.66 -31.15
C LEU A 176 30.67 23.54 -30.52
N ALA A 177 31.39 23.04 -29.51
CA ALA A 177 32.50 23.77 -28.88
C ALA A 177 33.63 24.11 -29.87
N ASN A 178 33.82 23.31 -30.93
CA ASN A 178 34.84 23.55 -31.96
C ASN A 178 34.62 24.85 -32.76
N PHE A 179 33.42 25.43 -32.68
CA PHE A 179 33.03 26.60 -33.46
C PHE A 179 33.13 27.92 -32.68
N GLN A 180 33.54 27.88 -31.40
CA GLN A 180 33.63 29.07 -30.55
C GLN A 180 34.68 30.09 -31.03
N GLY A 181 35.77 29.61 -31.65
CA GLY A 181 36.84 30.46 -32.20
C GLY A 181 36.58 30.98 -33.63
N LYS A 182 35.42 30.69 -34.23
CA LYS A 182 35.12 30.99 -35.63
C LYS A 182 34.54 32.40 -35.81
N SER A 183 34.15 32.72 -37.05
CA SER A 183 33.52 34.00 -37.40
C SER A 183 32.28 34.29 -36.54
N PRO A 184 31.89 35.56 -36.35
CA PRO A 184 30.77 35.93 -35.49
C PRO A 184 29.46 35.20 -35.83
N GLN A 185 29.16 35.02 -37.12
CA GLN A 185 27.94 34.33 -37.58
C GLN A 185 27.96 32.83 -37.28
N VAL A 186 29.10 32.16 -37.49
CA VAL A 186 29.28 30.74 -37.15
C VAL A 186 29.20 30.53 -35.64
N ARG A 187 29.83 31.42 -34.86
CA ARG A 187 29.78 31.38 -33.39
C ARG A 187 28.36 31.60 -32.88
N ALA A 188 27.61 32.55 -33.46
CA ALA A 188 26.22 32.78 -33.13
C ALA A 188 25.37 31.52 -33.41
N LEU A 189 25.50 30.93 -34.60
CA LEU A 189 24.77 29.71 -34.97
C LEU A 189 25.09 28.55 -34.02
N ALA A 190 26.37 28.32 -33.73
CA ALA A 190 26.81 27.31 -32.76
C ALA A 190 26.27 27.60 -31.35
N GLY A 191 26.21 28.88 -30.95
CA GLY A 191 25.65 29.33 -29.68
C GLY A 191 24.15 29.05 -29.56
N PHE A 192 23.35 29.32 -30.60
CA PHE A 192 21.92 28.99 -30.62
C PHE A 192 21.68 27.48 -30.52
N ARG A 193 22.44 26.66 -31.26
CA ARG A 193 22.35 25.19 -31.18
C ARG A 193 22.83 24.68 -29.81
N SER A 194 23.84 25.30 -29.21
CA SER A 194 24.31 24.98 -27.87
C SER A 194 23.23 25.31 -26.83
N ALA A 195 22.52 26.43 -26.98
CA ALA A 195 21.39 26.77 -26.11
C ALA A 195 20.28 25.70 -26.18
N GLN A 196 19.93 25.21 -27.38
CA GLN A 196 18.95 24.12 -27.54
C GLN A 196 19.43 22.82 -26.87
N ALA A 197 20.71 22.46 -27.00
CA ALA A 197 21.29 21.29 -26.32
C ALA A 197 21.24 21.44 -24.79
N LEU A 198 21.57 22.63 -24.27
CA LEU A 198 21.52 22.93 -22.84
C LEU A 198 20.09 22.88 -22.30
N VAL A 199 19.08 23.26 -23.10
CA VAL A 199 17.66 23.07 -22.75
C VAL A 199 17.29 21.58 -22.65
N GLN A 200 17.75 20.73 -23.57
CA GLN A 200 17.54 19.27 -23.49
C GLN A 200 18.20 18.64 -22.24
N LEU A 201 19.30 19.24 -21.75
CA LEU A 201 19.99 18.85 -20.51
C LEU A 201 19.43 19.53 -19.25
N GLU A 202 18.34 20.29 -19.37
CA GLU A 202 17.74 21.07 -18.27
C GLU A 202 18.68 22.10 -17.62
N ARG A 203 19.75 22.52 -18.31
CA ARG A 203 20.73 23.53 -17.88
C ARG A 203 20.29 24.93 -18.31
N TYR A 204 19.15 25.39 -17.78
CA TYR A 204 18.43 26.56 -18.29
C TYR A 204 19.19 27.89 -18.17
N ASP A 205 19.95 28.11 -17.09
CA ASP A 205 20.72 29.35 -16.93
C ASP A 205 21.86 29.47 -17.94
N GLU A 206 22.53 28.35 -18.21
CA GLU A 206 23.58 28.27 -19.22
C GLU A 206 22.99 28.38 -20.63
N ALA A 207 21.84 27.74 -20.87
CA ALA A 207 21.12 27.85 -22.12
C ALA A 207 20.76 29.31 -22.42
N ARG A 208 20.28 30.05 -21.41
CA ARG A 208 19.97 31.47 -21.55
C ARG A 208 21.22 32.30 -21.86
N LYS A 209 22.32 32.10 -21.13
CA LYS A 209 23.58 32.80 -21.40
C LYS A 209 24.10 32.53 -22.82
N ALA A 210 24.06 31.27 -23.26
CA ALA A 210 24.47 30.88 -24.61
C ALA A 210 23.57 31.52 -25.68
N TYR A 211 22.26 31.57 -25.43
CA TYR A 211 21.31 32.20 -26.31
C TYR A 211 21.52 33.71 -26.40
N ASP A 212 21.64 34.40 -25.26
CA ASP A 212 21.82 35.85 -25.20
C ASP A 212 23.14 36.27 -25.87
N ALA A 213 24.21 35.49 -25.67
CA ALA A 213 25.49 35.70 -26.36
C ALA A 213 25.39 35.50 -27.88
N ALA A 214 24.66 34.48 -28.33
CA ALA A 214 24.42 34.24 -29.75
C ALA A 214 23.55 35.34 -30.39
N ALA A 215 22.50 35.78 -29.69
CA ALA A 215 21.62 36.85 -30.13
C ALA A 215 22.32 38.21 -30.20
N ALA A 216 23.30 38.48 -29.35
CA ALA A 216 24.13 39.68 -29.44
C ALA A 216 24.99 39.71 -30.73
N LEU A 217 25.41 38.53 -31.22
CA LEU A 217 26.22 38.38 -32.43
C LEU A 217 25.36 38.32 -33.71
N TRP A 218 24.14 37.79 -33.63
CA TRP A 218 23.22 37.70 -34.75
C TRP A 218 21.75 37.89 -34.31
N PRO A 219 21.30 39.15 -34.10
CA PRO A 219 19.98 39.45 -33.52
C PRO A 219 18.78 38.99 -34.36
N GLU A 220 18.93 38.98 -35.68
CA GLU A 220 17.82 38.69 -36.61
C GLU A 220 17.54 37.20 -36.79
N TYR A 221 18.53 36.34 -36.52
CA TYR A 221 18.46 34.90 -36.83
C TYR A 221 17.31 34.16 -36.10
N PRO A 222 17.04 34.40 -34.80
CA PRO A 222 15.89 33.80 -34.15
C PRO A 222 14.54 34.17 -34.77
N GLY A 223 14.44 35.36 -35.37
CA GLY A 223 13.24 35.79 -36.08
C GLY A 223 12.96 34.97 -37.33
N GLN A 224 13.98 34.29 -37.88
CA GLN A 224 13.93 33.44 -39.06
C GLN A 224 13.72 31.96 -38.71
N SER A 225 13.82 31.60 -37.43
CA SER A 225 13.78 30.22 -36.91
C SER A 225 12.67 30.06 -35.85
N PRO A 226 11.47 29.60 -36.25
CA PRO A 226 10.32 29.38 -35.36
C PRO A 226 10.64 28.53 -34.11
N GLU A 227 11.47 27.49 -34.25
CA GLU A 227 11.87 26.60 -33.16
C GLU A 227 12.81 27.27 -32.13
N LEU A 228 13.68 28.20 -32.57
CA LEU A 228 14.49 29.01 -31.66
C LEU A 228 13.65 30.04 -30.91
N MET A 229 12.66 30.63 -31.58
CA MET A 229 11.69 31.54 -30.95
C MET A 229 10.90 30.85 -29.84
N GLN A 230 10.48 29.59 -30.05
CA GLN A 230 9.85 28.78 -29.01
C GLN A 230 10.81 28.52 -27.83
N THR A 231 12.05 28.13 -28.13
CA THR A 231 13.09 27.86 -27.11
C THR A 231 13.34 29.10 -26.25
N LEU A 232 13.42 30.29 -26.85
CA LEU A 232 13.56 31.55 -26.14
C LEU A 232 12.35 31.85 -25.25
N ALA A 233 11.13 31.60 -25.75
CA ALA A 233 9.93 31.81 -24.96
C ALA A 233 9.93 30.92 -23.70
N ASP A 234 10.37 29.66 -23.82
CA ASP A 234 10.50 28.74 -22.70
C ASP A 234 11.55 29.21 -21.68
N LEU A 235 12.71 29.67 -22.16
CA LEU A 235 13.77 30.23 -21.30
C LEU A 235 13.30 31.48 -20.56
N LYS A 236 12.62 32.40 -21.25
CA LYS A 236 12.03 33.60 -20.65
C LYS A 236 11.02 33.25 -19.57
N ALA A 237 10.11 32.31 -19.86
CA ALA A 237 9.14 31.84 -18.88
C ALA A 237 9.83 31.30 -17.63
N ARG A 238 10.81 30.40 -17.78
CA ARG A 238 11.53 29.82 -16.64
C ARG A 238 12.29 30.84 -15.80
N SER A 239 12.69 31.95 -16.41
CA SER A 239 13.36 33.05 -15.71
C SER A 239 12.45 34.10 -15.07
N GLY A 240 11.13 33.92 -15.14
CA GLY A 240 10.15 34.84 -14.57
C GLY A 240 9.61 35.92 -15.52
N ASP A 241 10.14 36.04 -16.75
CA ASP A 241 9.62 36.95 -17.78
C ASP A 241 8.43 36.33 -18.53
N TYR A 242 7.32 36.18 -17.82
CA TYR A 242 6.12 35.54 -18.33
C TYR A 242 5.42 36.35 -19.41
N GLN A 243 5.45 37.68 -19.30
CA GLN A 243 4.85 38.55 -20.31
C GLN A 243 5.64 38.49 -21.62
N GLY A 244 6.97 38.50 -21.56
CA GLY A 244 7.83 38.34 -22.73
C GLY A 244 7.65 36.97 -23.39
N ALA A 245 7.63 35.89 -22.60
CA ALA A 245 7.38 34.54 -23.09
C ALA A 245 6.02 34.41 -23.80
N ARG A 246 4.98 34.99 -23.21
CA ARG A 246 3.62 34.98 -23.77
C ARG A 246 3.53 35.74 -25.10
N ARG A 247 4.19 36.90 -25.21
CA ARG A 247 4.24 37.67 -26.46
C ARG A 247 4.93 36.86 -27.55
N LEU A 248 6.10 36.28 -27.26
CA LEU A 248 6.83 35.45 -28.22
C LEU A 248 6.02 34.24 -28.70
N LEU A 249 5.35 33.51 -27.79
CA LEU A 249 4.48 32.39 -28.18
C LEU A 249 3.25 32.87 -28.97
N GLY A 250 2.67 34.02 -28.64
CA GLY A 250 1.55 34.60 -29.38
C GLY A 250 1.94 35.00 -30.81
N ASP A 251 3.08 35.67 -30.96
CA ASP A 251 3.64 36.04 -32.26
C ASP A 251 3.96 34.80 -33.09
N LEU A 252 4.53 33.77 -32.46
CA LEU A 252 4.82 32.49 -33.09
C LEU A 252 3.55 31.77 -33.56
N VAL A 253 2.48 31.78 -32.76
CA VAL A 253 1.16 31.25 -33.17
C VAL A 253 0.63 31.99 -34.41
N GLY A 254 0.76 33.31 -34.46
CA GLY A 254 0.36 34.11 -35.62
C GLY A 254 1.19 33.80 -36.87
N ARG A 255 2.51 33.68 -36.75
CA ARG A 255 3.42 33.35 -37.86
C ARG A 255 3.20 31.94 -38.41
N MET A 256 2.84 30.99 -37.54
CA MET A 256 2.58 29.60 -37.90
C MET A 256 1.12 29.35 -38.30
N ALA A 257 0.30 30.40 -38.45
CA ALA A 257 -1.11 30.28 -38.83
C ALA A 257 -1.29 29.42 -40.09
N GLY A 258 -2.28 28.53 -40.08
CA GLY A 258 -2.53 27.58 -41.19
C GLY A 258 -1.67 26.32 -41.17
N THR A 259 -0.66 26.22 -40.28
CA THR A 259 0.13 24.99 -40.11
C THR A 259 -0.49 24.03 -39.08
N GLY A 260 -0.14 22.74 -39.17
CA GLY A 260 -0.57 21.73 -38.20
C GLY A 260 0.00 21.90 -36.78
N TYR A 261 0.95 22.81 -36.57
CA TYR A 261 1.62 23.04 -35.29
C TYR A 261 0.89 24.04 -34.38
N VAL A 262 -0.01 24.84 -34.94
CA VAL A 262 -0.77 25.87 -34.19
C VAL A 262 -1.46 25.29 -32.95
N PRO A 263 -2.19 24.16 -33.02
CA PRO A 263 -2.85 23.59 -31.84
C PRO A 263 -1.89 23.29 -30.68
N GLN A 264 -0.68 22.82 -30.98
CA GLN A 264 0.32 22.49 -29.96
C GLN A 264 0.96 23.76 -29.37
N LEU A 265 1.21 24.78 -30.19
CA LEU A 265 1.69 26.09 -29.72
C LEU A 265 0.64 26.80 -28.84
N VAL A 266 -0.64 26.72 -29.20
CA VAL A 266 -1.74 27.28 -28.39
C VAL A 266 -1.89 26.55 -27.06
N ASN A 267 -1.74 25.21 -27.04
CA ASN A 267 -1.67 24.47 -25.77
C ASN A 267 -0.51 24.94 -24.89
N ARG A 268 0.68 25.15 -25.46
CA ARG A 268 1.83 25.64 -24.70
C ARG A 268 1.61 27.05 -24.14
N LEU A 269 0.96 27.93 -24.92
CA LEU A 269 0.51 29.25 -24.46
C LEU A 269 -0.52 29.15 -23.32
N ALA A 270 -1.43 28.18 -23.38
CA ALA A 270 -2.42 27.90 -22.35
C ALA A 270 -1.75 27.37 -21.06
N GLU A 271 -0.79 26.46 -21.17
CA GLU A 271 0.00 25.97 -20.04
C GLU A 271 0.77 27.10 -19.36
N LEU A 272 1.43 27.96 -20.15
CA LEU A 272 2.09 29.16 -19.66
C LEU A 272 1.10 30.09 -18.94
N SER A 273 -0.09 30.30 -19.50
CA SER A 273 -1.12 31.14 -18.89
C SER A 273 -1.63 30.57 -17.56
N ALA A 274 -1.79 29.24 -17.47
CA ALA A 274 -2.27 28.56 -16.27
C ALA A 274 -1.27 28.69 -15.11
N ARG A 275 0.03 28.47 -15.36
CA ARG A 275 1.09 28.56 -14.34
C ARG A 275 1.22 29.94 -13.71
N HIS A 276 0.88 31.00 -14.47
CA HIS A 276 1.01 32.39 -14.02
C HIS A 276 -0.32 32.99 -13.55
N GLY A 277 -1.22 32.14 -13.05
CA GLY A 277 -2.44 32.56 -12.37
C GLY A 277 -3.58 32.99 -13.29
N ASN A 278 -3.44 32.86 -14.62
CA ASN A 278 -4.49 33.21 -15.58
C ASN A 278 -5.26 31.97 -16.07
N ALA A 279 -5.87 31.27 -15.11
CA ALA A 279 -6.62 30.03 -15.36
C ALA A 279 -7.81 30.22 -16.32
N ALA A 280 -8.47 31.38 -16.30
CA ALA A 280 -9.59 31.68 -17.20
C ALA A 280 -9.13 31.73 -18.66
N GLN A 281 -8.03 32.44 -18.93
CA GLN A 281 -7.47 32.48 -20.27
C GLN A 281 -6.98 31.11 -20.72
N ALA A 282 -6.29 30.37 -19.85
CA ALA A 282 -5.83 29.02 -20.17
C ALA A 282 -7.00 28.12 -20.60
N ARG A 283 -8.12 28.13 -19.85
CA ARG A 283 -9.33 27.37 -20.21
C ARG A 283 -9.89 27.78 -21.57
N ASN A 284 -9.94 29.07 -21.87
CA ASN A 284 -10.42 29.53 -23.18
C ASN A 284 -9.52 29.03 -24.32
N LEU A 285 -8.20 29.12 -24.16
CA LEU A 285 -7.24 28.60 -25.15
C LEU A 285 -7.38 27.08 -25.34
N TYR A 286 -7.51 26.31 -24.25
CA TYR A 286 -7.75 24.86 -24.36
C TYR A 286 -9.08 24.53 -25.03
N ARG A 287 -10.16 25.28 -24.76
CA ARG A 287 -11.45 25.12 -25.45
C ARG A 287 -11.30 25.37 -26.95
N THR A 288 -10.58 26.41 -27.34
CA THR A 288 -10.29 26.70 -28.76
C THR A 288 -9.58 25.52 -29.41
N VAL A 289 -8.52 24.98 -28.80
CA VAL A 289 -7.78 23.83 -29.36
C VAL A 289 -8.66 22.58 -29.42
N ALA A 290 -9.41 22.28 -28.36
CA ALA A 290 -10.29 21.11 -28.30
C ALA A 290 -11.43 21.14 -29.34
N ALA A 291 -11.92 22.34 -29.69
CA ALA A 291 -12.98 22.55 -30.66
C ALA A 291 -12.46 22.56 -32.11
N HIS A 292 -11.37 23.27 -32.38
CA HIS A 292 -10.92 23.54 -33.75
C HIS A 292 -9.84 22.58 -34.26
N ALA A 293 -9.25 21.75 -33.41
CA ALA A 293 -8.27 20.72 -33.78
C ALA A 293 -8.75 19.31 -33.44
N ALA A 294 -10.06 19.06 -33.47
CA ALA A 294 -10.66 17.79 -33.07
C ALA A 294 -10.01 16.59 -33.79
N GLY A 295 -9.80 15.49 -33.06
CA GLY A 295 -9.14 14.29 -33.58
C GLY A 295 -7.61 14.31 -33.58
N THR A 296 -6.98 15.44 -33.22
CA THR A 296 -5.52 15.54 -33.11
C THR A 296 -5.01 15.29 -31.67
N PRO A 297 -3.76 14.84 -31.47
CA PRO A 297 -3.17 14.71 -30.13
C PRO A 297 -3.20 16.01 -29.31
N PRO A 298 -2.91 17.20 -29.87
CA PRO A 298 -3.09 18.47 -29.15
C PRO A 298 -4.51 18.71 -28.66
N ALA A 299 -5.56 18.35 -29.41
CA ALA A 299 -6.94 18.48 -28.92
C ALA A 299 -7.22 17.56 -27.74
N GLN A 300 -6.68 16.34 -27.72
CA GLN A 300 -6.81 15.44 -26.57
C GLN A 300 -6.06 15.97 -25.35
N ARG A 301 -4.87 16.54 -25.54
CA ARG A 301 -4.12 17.21 -24.46
C ARG A 301 -4.91 18.40 -23.90
N ALA A 302 -5.54 19.20 -24.76
CA ALA A 302 -6.38 20.31 -24.35
C ALA A 302 -7.60 19.85 -23.55
N ARG A 303 -8.27 18.78 -24.00
CA ARG A 303 -9.38 18.14 -23.27
C ARG A 303 -8.94 17.64 -21.90
N MET A 304 -7.79 16.96 -21.82
CA MET A 304 -7.20 16.53 -20.54
C MET A 304 -7.05 17.69 -19.57
N LYS A 305 -6.49 18.82 -20.02
CA LYS A 305 -6.28 20.00 -19.16
C LYS A 305 -7.58 20.70 -18.75
N LEU A 306 -8.63 20.64 -19.57
CA LEU A 306 -9.96 21.12 -19.17
C LEU A 306 -10.55 20.23 -18.07
N VAL A 307 -10.45 18.90 -18.24
CA VAL A 307 -10.96 17.91 -17.30
C VAL A 307 -10.20 17.95 -15.96
N ASP A 308 -8.87 18.11 -16.00
CA ASP A 308 -8.01 18.25 -14.81
C ASP A 308 -8.44 19.42 -13.90
N GLY A 309 -8.98 20.49 -14.48
CA GLY A 309 -9.48 21.64 -13.71
C GLY A 309 -10.65 21.32 -12.78
N GLU A 310 -11.36 20.22 -13.03
CA GLU A 310 -12.50 19.77 -12.23
C GLU A 310 -12.12 18.69 -11.20
N LEU A 311 -10.94 18.08 -11.31
CA LEU A 311 -10.52 16.90 -10.55
C LEU A 311 -10.67 17.04 -9.03
N PHE A 312 -10.39 18.22 -8.47
CA PHE A 312 -10.47 18.49 -7.03
C PHE A 312 -11.63 19.43 -6.65
N SER A 313 -12.54 19.71 -7.59
CA SER A 313 -13.68 20.61 -7.36
C SER A 313 -15.03 19.99 -7.72
N ILE A 314 -15.02 18.76 -8.25
CA ILE A 314 -16.22 17.96 -8.50
C ILE A 314 -16.82 17.45 -7.19
N SER A 315 -18.14 17.27 -7.19
CA SER A 315 -18.88 16.67 -6.09
C SER A 315 -18.92 15.14 -6.25
N ARG A 316 -19.00 14.40 -5.13
CA ARG A 316 -18.98 12.92 -5.15
C ARG A 316 -20.07 12.29 -5.99
N ASP A 317 -21.24 12.90 -6.09
CA ASP A 317 -22.36 12.41 -6.89
C ASP A 317 -22.11 12.46 -8.40
N ARG A 318 -21.16 13.28 -8.86
CA ARG A 318 -20.86 13.50 -10.28
C ARG A 318 -19.52 12.94 -10.75
N TYR A 319 -18.83 12.20 -9.90
CA TYR A 319 -17.50 11.65 -10.23
C TYR A 319 -17.50 10.72 -11.46
N GLN A 320 -18.63 10.09 -11.78
CA GLN A 320 -18.79 9.24 -12.96
C GLN A 320 -18.64 10.06 -14.25
N GLU A 321 -19.24 11.25 -14.32
CA GLU A 321 -19.10 12.16 -15.48
C GLU A 321 -17.63 12.54 -15.73
N LEU A 322 -16.84 12.68 -14.67
CA LEU A 322 -15.42 12.95 -14.76
C LEU A 322 -14.62 11.70 -15.19
N SER A 323 -14.99 10.55 -14.65
CA SER A 323 -14.40 9.25 -15.02
C SER A 323 -14.60 8.96 -16.51
N ASP A 324 -15.82 9.18 -17.03
CA ASP A 324 -16.17 8.95 -18.42
C ASP A 324 -15.37 9.85 -19.37
N ARG A 325 -15.14 11.11 -18.98
CA ARG A 325 -14.31 12.04 -19.76
C ARG A 325 -12.84 11.59 -19.82
N TYR A 326 -12.25 11.13 -18.71
CA TYR A 326 -10.91 10.54 -18.74
C TYR A 326 -10.85 9.24 -19.56
N GLN A 327 -11.87 8.39 -19.46
CA GLN A 327 -11.99 7.17 -20.25
C GLN A 327 -12.10 7.45 -21.76
N GLN A 328 -12.85 8.48 -22.16
CA GLN A 328 -12.94 8.93 -23.55
C GLN A 328 -11.60 9.42 -24.09
N ILE A 329 -10.82 10.14 -23.27
CA ILE A 329 -9.47 10.59 -23.66
C ILE A 329 -8.54 9.38 -23.81
N TYR A 330 -8.61 8.41 -22.89
CA TYR A 330 -7.83 7.16 -22.97
C TYR A 330 -8.13 6.36 -24.25
N GLY A 331 -9.41 6.25 -24.61
CA GLY A 331 -9.87 5.52 -25.80
C GLY A 331 -9.66 6.25 -27.12
N SER A 332 -9.33 7.55 -27.10
CA SER A 332 -9.09 8.34 -28.30
C SER A 332 -7.71 8.07 -28.91
N PRO A 333 -7.50 8.36 -30.21
CA PRO A 333 -6.17 8.43 -30.80
C PRO A 333 -5.36 9.53 -30.11
N CYS A 334 -4.35 9.14 -29.35
CA CYS A 334 -3.43 10.01 -28.63
C CYS A 334 -2.05 9.36 -28.52
N ASP A 335 -1.06 10.16 -28.16
CA ASP A 335 0.29 9.70 -27.85
C ASP A 335 0.33 8.86 -26.57
N PHE A 336 1.31 7.96 -26.49
CA PHE A 336 1.46 7.03 -25.37
C PHE A 336 1.49 7.73 -24.00
N PRO A 337 2.24 8.84 -23.78
CA PRO A 337 2.26 9.54 -22.49
C PRO A 337 0.88 10.05 -22.08
N LEU A 338 0.10 10.60 -23.01
CA LEU A 338 -1.25 11.08 -22.70
C LEU A 338 -2.20 9.94 -22.35
N ARG A 339 -2.07 8.78 -23.02
CA ARG A 339 -2.85 7.59 -22.71
C ARG A 339 -2.53 7.03 -21.32
N ASP A 340 -1.25 6.99 -20.96
CA ASP A 340 -0.80 6.61 -19.61
C ASP A 340 -1.37 7.56 -18.54
N GLU A 341 -1.20 8.88 -18.74
CA GLU A 341 -1.75 9.90 -17.84
C GLU A 341 -3.28 9.79 -17.72
N ALA A 342 -4.00 9.55 -18.82
CA ALA A 342 -5.46 9.39 -18.81
C ALA A 342 -5.92 8.22 -17.94
N LEU A 343 -5.26 7.05 -18.08
CA LEU A 343 -5.62 5.87 -17.30
C LEU A 343 -5.27 6.05 -15.83
N TYR A 344 -4.14 6.69 -15.53
CA TYR A 344 -3.79 7.07 -14.16
C TYR A 344 -4.85 7.99 -13.55
N LYS A 345 -5.27 9.03 -14.27
CA LYS A 345 -6.30 9.98 -13.79
C LYS A 345 -7.64 9.32 -13.58
N LEU A 346 -8.02 8.38 -14.45
CA LEU A 346 -9.20 7.55 -14.24
C LEU A 346 -9.11 6.75 -12.94
N ALA A 347 -8.00 6.05 -12.70
CA ALA A 347 -7.78 5.32 -11.46
C ALA A 347 -7.79 6.25 -10.24
N LEU A 348 -7.27 7.48 -10.36
CA LEU A 348 -7.28 8.49 -9.31
C LEU A 348 -8.70 8.97 -8.98
N VAL A 349 -9.52 9.29 -9.99
CA VAL A 349 -10.92 9.70 -9.78
C VAL A 349 -11.70 8.57 -9.11
N GLN A 350 -11.55 7.33 -9.58
CA GLN A 350 -12.19 6.17 -8.98
C GLN A 350 -11.68 5.91 -7.56
N GLY A 351 -10.39 6.10 -7.30
CA GLY A 351 -9.79 5.93 -5.98
C GLY A 351 -10.23 6.99 -4.95
N LEU A 352 -10.44 8.24 -5.38
CA LEU A 352 -10.83 9.35 -4.51
C LEU A 352 -12.34 9.40 -4.25
N TYR A 353 -13.15 9.16 -5.27
CA TYR A 353 -14.59 9.42 -5.24
C TYR A 353 -15.45 8.18 -5.44
N GLY A 354 -14.92 7.12 -6.05
CA GLY A 354 -15.65 5.90 -6.37
C GLY A 354 -15.65 4.84 -5.25
N PRO A 355 -16.52 3.82 -5.35
CA PRO A 355 -16.52 2.68 -4.44
C PRO A 355 -15.13 2.03 -4.34
N ALA A 356 -14.76 1.55 -3.15
CA ALA A 356 -13.41 1.05 -2.88
C ALA A 356 -12.96 -0.02 -3.88
N ARG A 357 -13.86 -0.92 -4.24
CA ARG A 357 -13.59 -1.99 -5.20
C ARG A 357 -13.41 -1.51 -6.63
N ALA A 358 -14.18 -0.50 -7.06
CA ALA A 358 -14.04 0.06 -8.39
C ALA A 358 -12.69 0.81 -8.52
N GLY A 359 -12.32 1.59 -7.49
CA GLY A 359 -11.01 2.21 -7.39
C GLY A 359 -9.87 1.19 -7.36
N LEU A 360 -10.01 0.11 -6.58
CA LEU A 360 -9.02 -0.96 -6.51
C LEU A 360 -8.86 -1.69 -7.86
N GLY A 361 -9.97 -2.04 -8.51
CA GLY A 361 -9.95 -2.69 -9.82
C GLY A 361 -9.27 -1.85 -10.89
N THR A 362 -9.56 -0.55 -10.93
CA THR A 362 -8.89 0.38 -11.87
C THR A 362 -7.41 0.58 -11.56
N ALA A 363 -7.02 0.62 -10.28
CA ALA A 363 -5.60 0.66 -9.88
C ALA A 363 -4.85 -0.61 -10.31
N ILE A 364 -5.45 -1.80 -10.14
CA ILE A 364 -4.87 -3.09 -10.57
C ILE A 364 -4.74 -3.12 -12.10
N ALA A 365 -5.79 -2.74 -12.83
CA ALA A 365 -5.78 -2.70 -14.30
C ALA A 365 -4.71 -1.74 -14.82
N TYR A 366 -4.54 -0.58 -14.18
CA TYR A 366 -3.46 0.35 -14.51
C TYR A 366 -2.09 -0.32 -14.35
N GLN A 367 -1.83 -0.96 -13.20
CA GLN A 367 -0.53 -1.59 -12.92
C GLN A 367 -0.18 -2.73 -13.87
N GLN A 368 -1.16 -3.52 -14.28
CA GLN A 368 -0.97 -4.59 -15.26
C GLN A 368 -0.52 -4.03 -16.61
N ARG A 369 -1.05 -2.85 -17.00
CA ARG A 369 -0.75 -2.22 -18.29
C ARG A 369 0.49 -1.33 -18.27
N TYR A 370 0.75 -0.67 -17.15
CA TYR A 370 1.87 0.25 -16.92
C TYR A 370 2.62 -0.14 -15.62
N PRO A 371 3.37 -1.27 -15.65
CA PRO A 371 4.04 -1.79 -14.46
C PRO A 371 5.23 -0.93 -14.00
N ARG A 372 5.72 -0.06 -14.87
CA ARG A 372 6.81 0.88 -14.64
C ARG A 372 6.39 2.24 -15.18
N GLY A 373 6.85 3.31 -14.56
CA GLY A 373 6.51 4.66 -14.96
C GLY A 373 6.29 5.56 -13.76
N ILE A 374 6.16 6.85 -14.03
CA ILE A 374 6.11 7.89 -13.00
C ILE A 374 4.84 7.74 -12.14
N PHE A 375 3.71 7.36 -12.75
CA PHE A 375 2.46 7.16 -12.02
C PHE A 375 2.35 5.77 -11.35
N SER A 376 3.14 4.78 -11.77
CA SER A 376 3.05 3.40 -11.22
C SER A 376 3.30 3.34 -9.72
N THR A 377 4.32 4.07 -9.22
CA THR A 377 4.59 4.17 -7.78
C THR A 377 3.43 4.79 -7.01
N ILE A 378 2.76 5.78 -7.59
CA ILE A 378 1.60 6.44 -6.98
C ILE A 378 0.43 5.46 -6.92
N VAL A 379 0.14 4.77 -8.03
CA VAL A 379 -0.96 3.79 -8.09
C VAL A 379 -0.71 2.60 -7.16
N LYS A 380 0.55 2.19 -6.94
CA LYS A 380 0.90 1.20 -5.91
C LYS A 380 0.49 1.64 -4.51
N LYS A 381 0.83 2.86 -4.11
CA LYS A 381 0.37 3.40 -2.82
C LYS A 381 -1.14 3.51 -2.75
N MET A 382 -1.78 3.97 -3.83
CA MET A 382 -3.25 4.01 -3.90
C MET A 382 -3.88 2.64 -3.70
N ARG A 383 -3.31 1.58 -4.30
CA ARG A 383 -3.79 0.20 -4.14
C ARG A 383 -3.75 -0.23 -2.67
N GLU A 384 -2.67 0.08 -1.95
CA GLU A 384 -2.56 -0.21 -0.51
C GLU A 384 -3.63 0.53 0.31
N GLU A 385 -3.87 1.81 0.04
CA GLU A 385 -4.90 2.61 0.69
C GLU A 385 -6.33 2.14 0.33
N LEU A 386 -6.53 1.63 -0.88
CA LEU A 386 -7.83 1.14 -1.37
C LEU A 386 -8.21 -0.21 -0.78
N LEU A 387 -7.22 -1.05 -0.44
CA LEU A 387 -7.44 -2.37 0.15
C LEU A 387 -8.07 -2.31 1.53
N VAL A 388 -7.72 -1.31 2.36
CA VAL A 388 -8.25 -1.16 3.73
C VAL A 388 -9.79 -1.10 3.74
N PRO A 389 -10.44 -0.14 3.06
CA PRO A 389 -11.90 -0.11 3.00
C PRO A 389 -12.49 -1.25 2.19
N ALA A 390 -11.83 -1.73 1.12
CA ALA A 390 -12.37 -2.85 0.32
C ALA A 390 -12.49 -4.16 1.15
N LEU A 391 -11.50 -4.44 1.99
CA LEU A 391 -11.53 -5.58 2.92
C LEU A 391 -12.51 -5.32 4.07
N GLY A 392 -12.58 -4.08 4.59
CA GLY A 392 -13.56 -3.68 5.61
C GLY A 392 -15.02 -3.82 5.17
N GLU A 393 -15.35 -3.45 3.93
CA GLU A 393 -16.67 -3.64 3.32
C GLU A 393 -17.00 -5.14 3.14
N SER A 394 -16.00 -5.95 2.81
CA SER A 394 -16.15 -7.41 2.67
C SER A 394 -16.45 -8.06 4.03
N TRP A 395 -15.73 -7.62 5.06
CA TRP A 395 -15.93 -8.03 6.45
C TRP A 395 -17.31 -7.69 6.98
N THR A 396 -17.71 -6.42 6.86
CA THR A 396 -19.00 -5.91 7.35
C THR A 396 -20.17 -6.58 6.63
N GLY A 397 -20.02 -6.81 5.32
CA GLY A 397 -20.99 -7.53 4.51
C GLY A 397 -20.99 -9.06 4.71
N ARG A 398 -20.19 -9.61 5.63
CA ARG A 398 -20.03 -11.06 5.88
C ARG A 398 -19.64 -11.88 4.64
N ARG A 399 -18.94 -11.25 3.69
CA ARG A 399 -18.43 -11.87 2.46
C ARG A 399 -17.04 -12.46 2.71
N TYR A 400 -16.98 -13.48 3.55
CA TYR A 400 -15.72 -14.02 4.08
C TYR A 400 -14.82 -14.61 3.00
N GLN A 401 -15.36 -15.43 2.10
CA GLN A 401 -14.59 -16.03 1.00
C GLN A 401 -13.97 -14.96 0.11
N GLU A 402 -14.73 -13.92 -0.21
CA GLU A 402 -14.26 -12.81 -1.04
C GLU A 402 -13.18 -11.98 -0.35
N LEU A 403 -13.30 -11.74 0.96
CA LEU A 403 -12.25 -11.07 1.74
C LEU A 403 -10.93 -11.84 1.66
N VAL A 404 -10.97 -13.16 1.84
CA VAL A 404 -9.77 -14.02 1.80
C VAL A 404 -9.15 -14.00 0.41
N GLN A 405 -9.96 -14.14 -0.66
CA GLN A 405 -9.45 -14.07 -2.04
C GLN A 405 -8.82 -12.72 -2.34
N LEU A 406 -9.47 -11.62 -1.94
CA LEU A 406 -8.92 -10.28 -2.14
C LEU A 406 -7.58 -10.11 -1.41
N ALA A 407 -7.45 -10.66 -0.20
CA ALA A 407 -6.19 -10.62 0.54
C ALA A 407 -5.09 -11.47 -0.14
N LEU A 408 -5.42 -12.64 -0.69
CA LEU A 408 -4.47 -13.50 -1.40
C LEU A 408 -3.96 -12.83 -2.70
N GLU A 409 -4.86 -12.32 -3.52
CA GLU A 409 -4.56 -11.64 -4.79
C GLU A 409 -3.73 -10.36 -4.59
N ASN A 410 -3.81 -9.77 -3.39
CA ASN A 410 -3.17 -8.51 -3.04
C ASN A 410 -2.14 -8.65 -1.91
N LYS A 411 -1.63 -9.85 -1.63
CA LYS A 411 -0.76 -10.13 -0.47
C LYS A 411 0.50 -9.24 -0.38
N GLU A 412 0.99 -8.73 -1.51
CA GLU A 412 2.12 -7.79 -1.59
C GLU A 412 1.78 -6.35 -1.16
N TYR A 413 0.49 -6.01 -1.11
CA TYR A 413 -0.02 -4.65 -0.90
C TYR A 413 -0.82 -4.51 0.41
N LEU A 414 -0.69 -5.46 1.34
CA LEU A 414 -1.42 -5.46 2.60
C LEU A 414 -0.78 -4.58 3.70
N THR A 415 0.34 -3.92 3.40
CA THR A 415 1.10 -3.08 4.35
C THR A 415 0.20 -2.14 5.17
N ARG A 416 -0.72 -1.43 4.52
CA ARG A 416 -1.64 -0.49 5.20
C ARG A 416 -2.70 -1.18 6.04
N CYS A 417 -3.11 -2.40 5.69
CA CYS A 417 -4.10 -3.16 6.46
C CYS A 417 -3.55 -3.55 7.84
N PHE A 418 -2.24 -3.82 7.94
CA PHE A 418 -1.57 -4.17 9.20
C PHE A 418 -1.34 -2.97 10.15
N ALA A 419 -1.75 -1.76 9.76
CA ALA A 419 -1.87 -0.65 10.71
C ALA A 419 -3.04 -0.87 11.70
N ASP A 420 -4.04 -1.68 11.33
CA ASP A 420 -5.11 -2.13 12.22
C ASP A 420 -4.69 -3.45 12.90
N PRO A 421 -4.48 -3.50 14.23
CA PRO A 421 -4.08 -4.70 14.94
C PRO A 421 -5.10 -5.84 14.83
N GLU A 422 -6.38 -5.50 14.58
CA GLU A 422 -7.47 -6.47 14.41
C GLU A 422 -7.55 -7.05 13.00
N PHE A 423 -6.73 -6.57 12.05
CA PHE A 423 -6.77 -7.05 10.67
C PHE A 423 -6.44 -8.56 10.57
N ALA A 424 -5.35 -9.01 11.18
CA ALA A 424 -4.97 -10.42 11.14
C ALA A 424 -6.00 -11.33 11.85
N PRO A 425 -6.53 -10.99 13.05
CA PRO A 425 -7.66 -11.69 13.64
C PRO A 425 -8.90 -11.81 12.75
N ARG A 426 -9.34 -10.70 12.12
CA ARG A 426 -10.50 -10.74 11.21
C ARG A 426 -10.24 -11.58 9.96
N LEU A 427 -9.02 -11.54 9.44
CA LEU A 427 -8.61 -12.36 8.30
C LEU A 427 -8.63 -13.85 8.65
N ALA A 428 -8.06 -14.25 9.78
CA ALA A 428 -8.12 -15.62 10.30
C ALA A 428 -9.56 -16.09 10.49
N GLN A 429 -10.41 -15.26 11.13
CA GLN A 429 -11.82 -15.58 11.32
C GLN A 429 -12.58 -15.73 9.98
N SER A 430 -12.19 -14.95 8.97
CA SER A 430 -12.76 -15.06 7.62
C SER A 430 -12.34 -16.37 6.94
N CYS A 431 -11.06 -16.77 7.06
CA CYS A 431 -10.57 -18.06 6.57
C CYS A 431 -11.34 -19.23 7.22
N GLN A 432 -11.50 -19.21 8.54
CA GLN A 432 -12.25 -20.23 9.27
C GLN A 432 -13.71 -20.32 8.79
N LYS A 433 -14.41 -19.18 8.71
CA LYS A 433 -15.81 -19.14 8.25
C LYS A 433 -16.00 -19.53 6.79
N ALA A 434 -14.98 -19.33 5.96
CA ALA A 434 -14.98 -19.73 4.56
C ALA A 434 -14.50 -21.18 4.35
N GLY A 435 -14.03 -21.87 5.39
CA GLY A 435 -13.43 -23.21 5.26
C GLY A 435 -12.09 -23.22 4.49
N MET A 436 -11.35 -22.11 4.52
CA MET A 436 -10.16 -21.86 3.69
C MET A 436 -8.85 -21.97 4.48
N LEU A 437 -8.70 -23.02 5.30
CA LEU A 437 -7.52 -23.20 6.18
C LEU A 437 -6.20 -23.33 5.39
N ASN A 438 -6.20 -24.01 4.24
CA ASN A 438 -5.02 -24.13 3.40
C ASN A 438 -4.54 -22.77 2.87
N GLN A 439 -5.49 -21.89 2.56
CA GLN A 439 -5.19 -20.53 2.13
C GLN A 439 -4.70 -19.66 3.29
N GLU A 440 -5.24 -19.84 4.50
CA GLU A 440 -4.71 -19.19 5.72
C GLU A 440 -3.25 -19.57 5.94
N LEU A 441 -2.91 -20.86 5.89
CA LEU A 441 -1.54 -21.35 6.02
C LEU A 441 -0.60 -20.72 4.99
N ALA A 442 -0.99 -20.70 3.71
CA ALA A 442 -0.18 -20.11 2.66
C ALA A 442 -0.01 -18.59 2.82
N LEU A 443 -1.09 -17.89 3.19
CA LEU A 443 -1.08 -16.44 3.34
C LEU A 443 -0.28 -16.01 4.57
N PHE A 444 -0.52 -16.61 5.74
CA PHE A 444 0.22 -16.27 6.96
C PHE A 444 1.68 -16.69 6.89
N GLY A 445 2.00 -17.83 6.26
CA GLY A 445 3.38 -18.21 5.99
C GLY A 445 4.12 -17.13 5.19
N TYR A 446 3.49 -16.62 4.13
CA TYR A 446 4.04 -15.52 3.33
C TYR A 446 4.15 -14.20 4.10
N LEU A 447 3.14 -13.84 4.89
CA LEU A 447 3.09 -12.57 5.62
C LEU A 447 4.11 -12.50 6.75
N LEU A 448 4.46 -13.64 7.36
CA LEU A 448 5.46 -13.71 8.44
C LEU A 448 6.87 -13.33 8.00
N GLU A 449 7.17 -13.40 6.70
CA GLU A 449 8.43 -12.94 6.11
C GLU A 449 8.46 -11.42 5.88
N ARG A 450 7.33 -10.72 6.09
CA ARG A 450 7.20 -9.29 5.81
C ARG A 450 7.45 -8.45 7.07
N PRO A 451 8.43 -7.53 7.06
CA PRO A 451 8.74 -6.70 8.24
C PRO A 451 7.54 -5.92 8.78
N TRP A 452 6.70 -5.41 7.87
CA TRP A 452 5.51 -4.62 8.22
C TRP A 452 4.39 -5.42 8.89
N ALA A 453 4.42 -6.76 8.84
CA ALA A 453 3.47 -7.61 9.54
C ALA A 453 3.97 -8.05 10.94
N GLY A 454 5.15 -7.58 11.35
CA GLY A 454 5.83 -8.03 12.57
C GLY A 454 5.03 -7.88 13.86
N GLY A 455 4.18 -6.84 13.97
CA GLY A 455 3.32 -6.62 15.14
C GLY A 455 2.28 -7.73 15.35
N SER A 456 1.78 -8.34 14.26
CA SER A 456 0.81 -9.44 14.30
C SER A 456 1.46 -10.82 14.21
N ALA A 457 2.79 -10.90 14.15
CA ALA A 457 3.51 -12.17 13.96
C ALA A 457 3.26 -13.21 15.06
N PRO A 458 3.17 -12.87 16.37
CA PRO A 458 2.80 -13.85 17.39
C PRO A 458 1.39 -14.41 17.17
N PHE A 459 0.44 -13.60 16.73
CA PHE A 459 -0.91 -14.07 16.43
C PHE A 459 -0.89 -15.02 15.23
N MET A 460 -0.29 -14.60 14.11
CA MET A 460 -0.24 -15.38 12.87
C MET A 460 0.51 -16.71 13.03
N LEU A 461 1.63 -16.76 13.76
CA LEU A 461 2.33 -18.01 14.03
C LEU A 461 1.49 -18.97 14.89
N GLY A 462 0.77 -18.46 15.89
CA GLY A 462 -0.16 -19.27 16.68
C GLY A 462 -1.22 -19.92 15.81
N ARG A 463 -1.87 -19.13 14.94
CA ARG A 463 -2.85 -19.63 13.97
C ARG A 463 -2.26 -20.67 13.01
N LEU A 464 -1.06 -20.42 12.51
CA LEU A 464 -0.37 -21.34 11.61
C LEU A 464 -0.12 -22.70 12.28
N ILE A 465 0.22 -22.73 13.57
CA ILE A 465 0.38 -23.97 14.35
C ILE A 465 -0.97 -24.70 14.46
N ASP A 466 -2.02 -24.00 14.88
CA ASP A 466 -3.37 -24.57 15.06
C ASP A 466 -3.91 -25.16 13.75
N ASP A 467 -3.81 -24.41 12.66
CA ASP A 467 -4.32 -24.81 11.35
C ASP A 467 -3.49 -25.94 10.73
N ALA A 468 -2.17 -25.93 10.93
CA ALA A 468 -1.31 -27.01 10.47
C ALA A 468 -1.64 -28.32 11.20
N LEU A 469 -1.95 -28.27 12.50
CA LEU A 469 -2.43 -29.43 13.24
C LEU A 469 -3.81 -29.89 12.74
N ALA A 470 -4.74 -28.97 12.50
CA ALA A 470 -6.09 -29.29 12.01
C ALA A 470 -6.09 -29.97 10.63
N VAL A 471 -5.17 -29.57 9.74
CA VAL A 471 -4.99 -30.17 8.41
C VAL A 471 -4.09 -31.41 8.43
N GLY A 472 -3.49 -31.75 9.58
CA GLY A 472 -2.58 -32.89 9.75
C GLY A 472 -1.16 -32.67 9.23
N ASN A 473 -0.78 -31.43 8.90
CA ASN A 473 0.57 -31.05 8.51
C ASN A 473 1.49 -30.87 9.73
N ARG A 474 1.84 -31.98 10.36
CA ARG A 474 2.68 -32.01 11.57
C ARG A 474 4.06 -31.37 11.39
N PRO A 475 4.80 -31.58 10.26
CA PRO A 475 6.10 -30.94 10.07
C PRO A 475 6.01 -29.40 10.10
N LEU A 476 4.97 -28.83 9.48
CA LEU A 476 4.76 -27.39 9.49
C LEU A 476 4.42 -26.89 10.90
N ALA A 477 3.54 -27.58 11.62
CA ALA A 477 3.20 -27.24 13.00
C ALA A 477 4.44 -27.22 13.91
N GLN A 478 5.31 -28.24 13.78
CA GLN A 478 6.56 -28.35 14.53
C GLN A 478 7.55 -27.22 14.19
N ALA A 479 7.74 -26.93 12.89
CA ALA A 479 8.62 -25.85 12.45
C ALA A 479 8.13 -24.47 12.95
N SER A 480 6.83 -24.21 12.84
CA SER A 480 6.24 -22.94 13.29
C SER A 480 6.23 -22.79 14.81
N ALA A 481 5.99 -23.87 15.57
CA ALA A 481 6.11 -23.85 17.03
C ALA A 481 7.55 -23.55 17.49
N ARG A 482 8.56 -24.16 16.86
CA ARG A 482 9.98 -23.85 17.15
C ARG A 482 10.31 -22.39 16.80
N SER A 483 9.84 -21.89 15.66
CA SER A 483 10.02 -20.49 15.27
C SER A 483 9.37 -19.53 16.27
N PHE A 484 8.18 -19.87 16.76
CA PHE A 484 7.48 -19.10 17.78
C PHE A 484 8.29 -19.02 19.07
N LEU A 485 8.73 -20.16 19.61
CA LEU A 485 9.50 -20.24 20.86
C LEU A 485 10.81 -19.44 20.76
N ALA A 486 11.49 -19.49 19.61
CA ALA A 486 12.72 -18.75 19.39
C ALA A 486 12.51 -17.23 19.35
N ARG A 487 11.39 -16.76 18.80
CA ARG A 487 11.09 -15.33 18.60
C ARG A 487 10.35 -14.70 19.78
N TYR A 488 9.53 -15.47 20.50
CA TYR A 488 8.60 -14.99 21.51
C TYR A 488 8.66 -15.81 22.81
N PRO A 489 9.84 -15.94 23.45
CA PRO A 489 10.00 -16.81 24.62
C PRO A 489 9.15 -16.38 25.83
N SER A 490 8.77 -15.10 25.92
CA SER A 490 7.95 -14.56 27.02
C SER A 490 6.44 -14.59 26.76
N ASP A 491 5.97 -15.07 25.60
CA ASP A 491 4.54 -15.14 25.30
C ASP A 491 3.84 -16.19 26.19
N PRO A 492 2.60 -15.95 26.67
CA PRO A 492 1.86 -16.89 27.51
C PRO A 492 1.68 -18.29 26.89
N ARG A 493 1.70 -18.41 25.57
CA ARG A 493 1.51 -19.68 24.85
C ARG A 493 2.74 -20.59 24.84
N THR A 494 3.93 -20.06 25.19
CA THR A 494 5.21 -20.78 25.17
C THR A 494 5.15 -22.11 25.89
N GLN A 495 4.52 -22.16 27.07
CA GLN A 495 4.38 -23.40 27.83
C GLN A 495 3.61 -24.48 27.04
N GLY A 496 2.44 -24.13 26.49
CA GLY A 496 1.63 -25.07 25.71
C GLY A 496 2.36 -25.55 24.45
N LEU A 497 3.19 -24.70 23.85
CA LEU A 497 3.98 -25.06 22.67
C LEU A 497 5.13 -26.04 23.00
N HIS A 498 5.81 -25.88 24.14
CA HIS A 498 6.77 -26.88 24.61
C HIS A 498 6.09 -28.24 24.87
N GLU A 499 4.92 -28.24 25.51
CA GLU A 499 4.16 -29.47 25.75
C GLU A 499 3.69 -30.13 24.44
N LEU A 500 3.27 -29.34 23.45
CA LEU A 500 2.93 -29.81 22.11
C LEU A 500 4.13 -30.42 21.37
N LEU A 501 5.29 -29.75 21.37
CA LEU A 501 6.51 -30.26 20.75
C LEU A 501 6.98 -31.55 21.42
N ALA A 502 6.89 -31.62 22.76
CA ALA A 502 7.20 -32.83 23.50
C ALA A 502 6.29 -33.99 23.13
N ARG A 503 4.98 -33.75 23.04
CA ARG A 503 4.04 -34.78 22.57
C ARG A 503 4.40 -35.29 21.18
N MET A 504 4.69 -34.38 20.23
CA MET A 504 5.08 -34.78 18.87
C MET A 504 6.39 -35.58 18.86
N ALA A 505 7.39 -35.19 19.65
CA ALA A 505 8.64 -35.92 19.79
C ALA A 505 8.43 -37.31 20.43
N PHE A 506 7.53 -37.40 21.42
CA PHE A 506 7.17 -38.65 22.07
C PHE A 506 6.52 -39.63 21.08
N GLU A 507 5.59 -39.15 20.24
CA GLU A 507 4.97 -39.94 19.17
C GLU A 507 5.99 -40.42 18.13
N GLN A 508 7.10 -39.71 17.95
CA GLN A 508 8.23 -40.09 17.08
C GLN A 508 9.27 -40.99 17.79
N GLY A 509 9.14 -41.22 19.10
CA GLY A 509 10.10 -41.98 19.90
C GLY A 509 11.38 -41.21 20.28
N ASP A 510 11.47 -39.91 20.01
CA ASP A 510 12.63 -39.08 20.40
C ASP A 510 12.52 -38.62 21.86
N LEU A 511 12.85 -39.53 22.77
CA LEU A 511 12.83 -39.27 24.21
C LEU A 511 13.83 -38.19 24.65
N LYS A 512 14.91 -37.96 23.89
CA LYS A 512 15.87 -36.89 24.22
C LYS A 512 15.25 -35.53 24.01
N GLN A 513 14.56 -35.34 22.89
CA GLN A 513 13.85 -34.10 22.63
C GLN A 513 12.69 -33.90 23.62
N VAL A 514 11.96 -34.96 24.01
CA VAL A 514 10.92 -34.88 25.05
C VAL A 514 11.48 -34.32 26.36
N ALA A 515 12.62 -34.84 26.83
CA ALA A 515 13.26 -34.36 28.05
C ALA A 515 13.67 -32.88 27.94
N SER A 516 14.18 -32.45 26.78
CA SER A 516 14.56 -31.06 26.52
C SER A 516 13.36 -30.11 26.58
N GLU A 517 12.29 -30.42 25.85
CA GLU A 517 11.11 -29.54 25.75
C GLU A 517 10.35 -29.43 27.08
N LEU A 518 10.31 -30.50 27.88
CA LEU A 518 9.59 -30.54 29.16
C LEU A 518 10.45 -30.23 30.38
N ALA A 519 11.73 -29.88 30.21
CA ALA A 519 12.65 -29.61 31.32
C ALA A 519 12.14 -28.53 32.30
N PHE A 520 11.34 -27.57 31.81
CA PHE A 520 10.75 -26.52 32.65
C PHE A 520 9.83 -27.05 33.74
N LEU A 521 9.21 -28.23 33.56
CA LEU A 521 8.36 -28.86 34.58
C LEU A 521 9.15 -29.28 35.82
N ASN A 522 10.47 -29.43 35.73
CA ASN A 522 11.31 -29.75 36.90
C ASN A 522 11.52 -28.55 37.84
N GLN A 523 11.16 -27.34 37.42
CA GLN A 523 11.28 -26.12 38.22
C GLN A 523 10.16 -26.04 39.27
N LYS A 524 10.45 -25.38 40.40
CA LYS A 524 9.45 -25.18 41.47
C LYS A 524 8.32 -24.26 40.99
N GLY A 525 7.08 -24.60 41.33
CA GLY A 525 5.89 -23.79 41.01
C GLY A 525 5.40 -23.90 39.58
N ARG A 526 6.00 -24.75 38.74
CA ARG A 526 5.53 -25.05 37.38
C ARG A 526 4.69 -26.33 37.38
N SER A 527 3.55 -26.29 36.68
CA SER A 527 2.63 -27.42 36.48
C SER A 527 2.35 -27.59 35.01
N ALA A 528 2.15 -28.82 34.56
CA ALA A 528 1.79 -29.08 33.17
C ALA A 528 0.35 -28.61 32.86
N LEU A 529 0.13 -28.13 31.64
CA LEU A 529 -1.20 -27.83 31.11
C LEU A 529 -1.93 -29.12 30.74
N SER A 530 -1.22 -30.07 30.15
CA SER A 530 -1.70 -31.44 29.89
C SER A 530 -1.09 -32.39 30.93
N PRO A 531 -1.91 -33.12 31.71
CA PRO A 531 -1.40 -34.08 32.69
C PRO A 531 -0.42 -35.08 32.08
N GLU A 532 -0.69 -35.55 30.85
CA GLU A 532 0.12 -36.49 30.07
C GLU A 532 1.57 -36.02 29.86
N SER A 533 1.82 -34.71 29.84
CA SER A 533 3.18 -34.15 29.76
C SER A 533 4.07 -34.65 30.91
N ASN A 534 3.51 -34.85 32.11
CA ASN A 534 4.26 -35.41 33.24
C ASN A 534 4.65 -36.87 33.00
N TYR A 535 3.80 -37.65 32.33
CA TYR A 535 4.13 -39.02 31.93
C TYR A 535 5.22 -39.04 30.85
N TYR A 536 5.10 -38.21 29.81
CA TYR A 536 6.10 -38.13 28.75
C TYR A 536 7.48 -37.75 29.29
N LEU A 537 7.54 -36.73 30.17
CA LEU A 537 8.76 -36.35 30.86
C LEU A 537 9.30 -37.49 31.72
N GLY A 538 8.45 -38.14 32.51
CA GLY A 538 8.83 -39.27 33.36
C GLY A 538 9.50 -40.39 32.58
N LYS A 539 8.89 -40.82 31.46
CA LYS A 539 9.44 -41.87 30.59
C LYS A 539 10.76 -41.46 29.94
N ALA A 540 10.86 -40.20 29.51
CA ALA A 540 12.10 -39.67 28.95
C ALA A 540 13.25 -39.64 29.97
N LEU A 541 12.96 -39.28 31.23
CA LEU A 541 13.96 -39.25 32.30
C LEU A 541 14.39 -40.66 32.74
N VAL A 542 13.48 -41.63 32.74
CA VAL A 542 13.83 -43.05 32.94
C VAL A 542 14.83 -43.51 31.87
N ALA A 543 14.57 -43.21 30.60
CA ALA A 543 15.49 -43.55 29.50
C ALA A 543 16.85 -42.84 29.61
N GLY A 544 16.88 -41.66 30.23
CA GLY A 544 18.09 -40.89 30.54
C GLY A 544 18.77 -41.27 31.86
N ASN A 545 18.27 -42.26 32.61
CA ASN A 545 18.72 -42.64 33.96
C ASN A 545 18.64 -41.52 35.03
N ASP A 546 17.83 -40.47 34.83
CA ASP A 546 17.54 -39.47 35.86
C ASP A 546 16.38 -39.95 36.75
N TRP A 547 16.69 -40.86 37.67
CA TRP A 547 15.70 -41.46 38.57
C TRP A 547 15.01 -40.44 39.50
N PRO A 548 15.70 -39.45 40.12
CA PRO A 548 15.05 -38.41 40.92
C PRO A 548 14.10 -37.52 40.12
N GLY A 549 14.45 -37.17 38.88
CA GLY A 549 13.57 -36.43 37.98
C GLY A 549 12.34 -37.25 37.58
N ALA A 550 12.57 -38.51 37.17
CA ALA A 550 11.51 -39.43 36.76
C ALA A 550 10.48 -39.67 37.87
N GLU A 551 10.93 -39.89 39.12
CA GLU A 551 10.05 -40.08 40.28
C GLU A 551 9.13 -38.89 40.47
N ARG A 552 9.66 -37.66 40.44
CA ARG A 552 8.86 -36.43 40.62
C ARG A 552 7.83 -36.26 39.52
N ALA A 553 8.22 -36.45 38.27
CA ALA A 553 7.32 -36.30 37.12
C ALA A 553 6.20 -37.36 37.15
N LEU A 554 6.54 -38.64 37.33
CA LEU A 554 5.57 -39.73 37.35
C LEU A 554 4.64 -39.66 38.58
N SER A 555 5.15 -39.24 39.74
CA SER A 555 4.33 -39.00 40.93
C SER A 555 3.26 -37.92 40.68
N ARG A 556 3.59 -36.84 39.96
CA ARG A 556 2.61 -35.81 39.58
C ARG A 556 1.54 -36.36 38.64
N PHE A 557 1.94 -37.18 37.67
CA PHE A 557 0.99 -37.85 36.77
C PHE A 557 0.02 -38.76 37.53
N CYS A 558 0.54 -39.63 38.40
CA CYS A 558 -0.26 -40.58 39.17
C CYS A 558 -1.14 -39.92 40.24
N ALA A 559 -0.80 -38.71 40.71
CA ALA A 559 -1.61 -37.98 41.67
C ALA A 559 -2.90 -37.39 41.08
N ALA A 560 -2.89 -37.05 39.80
CA ALA A 560 -4.03 -36.47 39.09
C ALA A 560 -4.12 -37.00 37.64
N PRO A 561 -4.36 -38.32 37.45
CA PRO A 561 -4.39 -38.89 36.12
C PRO A 561 -5.68 -38.49 35.38
N PRO A 562 -5.64 -38.36 34.05
CA PRO A 562 -6.84 -38.23 33.24
C PRO A 562 -7.79 -39.43 33.46
N ALA A 563 -9.10 -39.17 33.48
CA ALA A 563 -10.09 -40.23 33.62
C ALA A 563 -9.96 -41.26 32.48
N GLY A 564 -9.82 -42.54 32.83
CA GLY A 564 -9.67 -43.62 31.85
C GLY A 564 -8.31 -43.67 31.14
N SER A 565 -7.25 -43.05 31.70
CA SER A 565 -5.93 -43.05 31.06
C SER A 565 -5.32 -44.46 30.98
N ASN A 566 -5.11 -44.94 29.76
CA ASN A 566 -4.39 -46.19 29.48
C ASN A 566 -2.89 -46.13 29.87
N LEU A 567 -2.37 -44.93 30.14
CA LEU A 567 -0.98 -44.72 30.51
C LEU A 567 -0.74 -45.01 32.00
N LEU A 568 -1.81 -45.11 32.81
CA LEU A 568 -1.70 -45.18 34.27
C LEU A 568 -0.96 -46.42 34.78
N ALA A 569 -1.20 -47.58 34.18
CA ALA A 569 -0.53 -48.82 34.54
C ALA A 569 0.99 -48.73 34.30
N ASP A 570 1.39 -48.26 33.12
CA ASP A 570 2.79 -48.05 32.74
C ASP A 570 3.45 -46.99 33.63
N SER A 571 2.75 -45.90 33.94
CA SER A 571 3.22 -44.86 34.86
C SER A 571 3.54 -45.39 36.26
N TYR A 572 2.65 -46.23 36.84
CA TYR A 572 2.90 -46.84 38.14
C TYR A 572 4.09 -47.80 38.10
N LEU A 573 4.27 -48.55 37.01
CA LEU A 573 5.42 -49.43 36.82
C LEU A 573 6.73 -48.63 36.74
N MET A 574 6.75 -47.55 35.96
CA MET A 574 7.93 -46.70 35.83
C MET A 574 8.24 -45.97 37.15
N LEU A 575 7.22 -45.51 37.87
CA LEU A 575 7.38 -44.87 39.18
C LEU A 575 7.94 -45.85 40.21
N LEU A 576 7.47 -47.10 40.17
CA LEU A 576 7.97 -48.20 40.99
C LEU A 576 9.45 -48.45 40.73
N ASN A 577 9.85 -48.52 39.45
CA ASN A 577 11.25 -48.70 39.06
C ASN A 577 12.12 -47.53 39.53
N GLY A 578 11.66 -46.29 39.37
CA GLY A 578 12.36 -45.10 39.85
C GLY A 578 12.57 -45.09 41.36
N ARG A 579 11.53 -45.38 42.15
CA ARG A 579 11.63 -45.46 43.63
C ARG A 579 12.52 -46.61 44.09
N SER A 580 12.49 -47.74 43.39
CA SER A 580 13.36 -48.89 43.66
C SER A 580 14.83 -48.57 43.37
N ALA A 581 15.12 -47.90 42.26
CA ALA A 581 16.46 -47.43 41.91
C ALA A 581 17.01 -46.42 42.94
N LEU A 582 16.14 -45.58 43.50
CA LEU A 582 16.46 -44.64 44.58
C LEU A 582 16.49 -45.28 45.99
N LYS A 583 16.28 -46.59 46.10
CA LYS A 583 16.19 -47.34 47.37
C LYS A 583 15.09 -46.83 48.33
N GLN A 584 14.05 -46.19 47.79
CA GLN A 584 12.89 -45.71 48.53
C GLN A 584 11.84 -46.81 48.69
N TYR A 585 12.24 -47.93 49.30
CA TYR A 585 11.43 -49.16 49.36
C TYR A 585 10.04 -49.00 50.00
N PRO A 586 9.85 -48.21 51.08
CA PRO A 586 8.50 -47.97 51.62
C PRO A 586 7.59 -47.25 50.63
N ALA A 587 8.09 -46.22 49.94
CA ALA A 587 7.32 -45.50 48.92
C ALA A 587 7.06 -46.35 47.68
N ALA A 588 7.98 -47.26 47.34
CA ALA A 588 7.81 -48.22 46.26
C ALA A 588 6.68 -49.24 46.57
N LEU A 589 6.56 -49.71 47.81
CA LEU A 589 5.42 -50.56 48.24
C LEU A 589 4.08 -49.83 48.11
N GLU A 590 4.01 -48.57 48.50
CA GLU A 590 2.80 -47.75 48.32
C GLU A 590 2.44 -47.60 46.83
N THR A 591 3.44 -47.42 45.96
CA THR A 591 3.23 -47.41 44.50
C THR A 591 2.65 -48.73 44.00
N CYS A 592 3.15 -49.88 44.45
CA CYS A 592 2.58 -51.18 44.07
C CYS A 592 1.13 -51.33 44.52
N ARG A 593 0.81 -50.95 45.77
CA ARG A 593 -0.55 -51.00 46.30
C ARG A 593 -1.50 -50.11 45.50
N ALA A 594 -1.05 -48.92 45.12
CA ALA A 594 -1.81 -48.03 44.25
C ALA A 594 -2.01 -48.63 42.86
N GLY A 595 -0.95 -49.17 42.24
CA GLY A 595 -1.00 -49.82 40.93
C GLY A 595 -1.94 -51.03 40.88
N LEU A 596 -2.01 -51.81 41.96
CA LEU A 596 -2.94 -52.94 42.09
C LEU A 596 -4.42 -52.55 42.11
N LYS A 597 -4.75 -51.33 42.55
CA LYS A 597 -6.14 -50.85 42.56
C LYS A 597 -6.63 -50.46 41.17
N VAL A 598 -5.72 -50.14 40.25
CA VAL A 598 -6.04 -49.63 38.91
C VAL A 598 -5.70 -50.62 37.80
N THR A 599 -5.12 -51.79 38.12
CA THR A 599 -4.76 -52.82 37.15
C THR A 599 -5.37 -54.17 37.49
N GLY A 600 -5.69 -54.96 36.45
CA GLY A 600 -6.16 -56.34 36.56
C GLY A 600 -5.25 -57.31 35.78
N GLY A 601 -5.59 -58.60 35.82
CA GLY A 601 -4.89 -59.65 35.07
C GLY A 601 -3.38 -59.72 35.33
N GLU A 602 -2.60 -59.84 34.26
CA GLU A 602 -1.15 -60.05 34.33
C GLU A 602 -0.40 -58.85 34.96
N ASN A 603 -0.88 -57.61 34.77
CA ASN A 603 -0.27 -56.42 35.40
C ASN A 603 -0.46 -56.42 36.93
N ALA A 604 -1.60 -56.93 37.42
CA ALA A 604 -1.82 -57.08 38.85
C ALA A 604 -0.93 -58.17 39.46
N ALA A 605 -0.62 -59.22 38.68
CA ALA A 605 0.36 -60.24 39.08
C ALA A 605 1.79 -59.66 39.12
N LEU A 606 2.17 -58.84 38.13
CA LEU A 606 3.45 -58.12 38.11
C LEU A 606 3.64 -57.24 39.34
N PHE A 607 2.67 -56.39 39.69
CA PHE A 607 2.79 -55.52 40.88
C PHE A 607 2.92 -56.32 42.18
N ARG A 608 2.16 -57.42 42.33
CA ARG A 608 2.29 -58.31 43.51
C ARG A 608 3.64 -59.03 43.55
N TYR A 609 4.13 -59.48 42.41
CA TYR A 609 5.46 -60.09 42.32
C TYR A 609 6.56 -59.10 42.75
N LYS A 610 6.48 -57.86 42.25
CA LYS A 610 7.40 -56.77 42.63
C LYS A 610 7.29 -56.37 44.11
N MET A 611 6.10 -56.45 44.72
CA MET A 611 5.98 -56.28 46.18
C MET A 611 6.80 -57.31 46.94
N GLY A 612 6.81 -58.57 46.52
CA GLY A 612 7.63 -59.61 47.14
C GLY A 612 9.13 -59.31 47.08
N GLU A 613 9.62 -58.84 45.91
CA GLU A 613 11.02 -58.40 45.76
C GLU A 613 11.36 -57.25 46.72
N ILE A 614 10.47 -56.26 46.86
CA ILE A 614 10.69 -55.10 47.74
C ILE A 614 10.62 -55.50 49.22
N TYR A 615 9.69 -56.39 49.61
CA TYR A 615 9.62 -56.91 50.97
C TYR A 615 10.91 -57.61 51.38
N LEU A 616 11.56 -58.36 50.48
CA LEU A 616 12.88 -58.91 50.75
C LEU A 616 13.95 -57.84 50.97
N GLN A 617 13.95 -56.76 50.18
CA GLN A 617 14.88 -55.63 50.40
C GLN A 617 14.67 -54.96 51.77
N LEU A 618 13.44 -54.99 52.28
CA LEU A 618 13.07 -54.51 53.63
C LEU A 618 13.25 -55.56 54.74
N LYS A 619 13.77 -56.76 54.42
CA LYS A 619 13.91 -57.91 55.35
C LYS A 619 12.59 -58.43 55.92
N MET A 620 11.47 -58.15 55.25
CA MET A 620 10.12 -58.63 55.61
C MET A 620 9.83 -59.96 54.90
N VAL A 621 10.51 -61.01 55.35
CA VAL A 621 10.55 -62.30 54.63
C VAL A 621 9.18 -63.00 54.57
N ARG A 622 8.37 -62.89 55.64
CA ARG A 622 7.04 -63.51 55.69
C ARG A 622 6.09 -62.87 54.68
N GLU A 623 6.15 -61.55 54.57
CA GLU A 623 5.35 -60.73 53.66
C GLU A 623 5.79 -60.92 52.21
N ALA A 624 7.10 -61.08 51.97
CA ALA A 624 7.63 -61.43 50.65
C ALA A 624 7.10 -62.79 50.16
N LYS A 625 7.16 -63.81 51.03
CA LYS A 625 6.62 -65.15 50.75
C LYS A 625 5.13 -65.09 50.44
N ALA A 626 4.35 -64.41 51.29
CA ALA A 626 2.90 -64.26 51.09
C ALA A 626 2.55 -63.58 49.76
N ALA A 627 3.28 -62.51 49.38
CA ALA A 627 3.05 -61.81 48.13
C ALA A 627 3.27 -62.71 46.90
N TRP A 628 4.32 -63.54 46.90
CA TRP A 628 4.60 -64.48 45.80
C TRP A 628 3.64 -65.68 45.77
N GLU A 629 3.23 -66.21 46.92
CA GLU A 629 2.22 -67.27 46.98
C GLU A 629 0.89 -66.81 46.36
N GLU A 630 0.49 -65.56 46.59
CA GLU A 630 -0.71 -64.98 45.99
C GLU A 630 -0.59 -64.81 44.46
N VAL A 631 0.60 -64.52 43.94
CA VAL A 631 0.84 -64.48 42.49
C VAL A 631 0.70 -65.88 41.86
N VAL A 632 1.21 -66.92 42.52
CA VAL A 632 1.11 -68.31 42.03
C VAL A 632 -0.35 -68.80 41.98
N LYS A 633 -1.20 -68.35 42.91
CA LYS A 633 -2.63 -68.70 42.95
C LYS A 633 -3.48 -67.98 41.90
N MET A 634 -2.95 -66.94 41.25
CA MET A 634 -3.70 -66.15 40.27
C MET A 634 -3.78 -66.86 38.91
N LYS A 635 -5.02 -67.10 38.45
CA LYS A 635 -5.29 -67.75 37.15
C LYS A 635 -4.80 -66.96 35.94
N GLU A 636 -4.72 -65.63 36.06
CA GLU A 636 -4.30 -64.71 34.99
C GLU A 636 -2.88 -64.15 35.21
N ALA A 637 -2.04 -64.82 36.01
CA ALA A 637 -0.70 -64.33 36.35
C ALA A 637 0.36 -64.53 35.25
N GLY A 638 0.04 -65.29 34.20
CA GLY A 638 0.93 -65.46 33.04
C GLY A 638 2.35 -65.87 33.43
N THR A 639 3.34 -65.12 32.94
CA THR A 639 4.76 -65.38 33.20
C THR A 639 5.18 -65.13 34.66
N TRP A 640 4.45 -64.27 35.38
CA TRP A 640 4.78 -63.88 36.77
C TRP A 640 4.52 -64.99 37.78
N ALA A 641 3.59 -65.92 37.54
CA ALA A 641 3.39 -67.10 38.39
C ALA A 641 4.63 -68.00 38.41
N LYS A 642 5.28 -68.17 37.24
CA LYS A 642 6.50 -68.96 37.14
C LYS A 642 7.65 -68.29 37.90
N LEU A 643 7.89 -67.00 37.66
CA LEU A 643 8.94 -66.23 38.36
C LEU A 643 8.71 -66.19 39.88
N ALA A 644 7.45 -66.08 40.32
CA ALA A 644 7.09 -66.15 41.75
C ALA A 644 7.40 -67.53 42.34
N SER A 645 7.12 -68.63 41.62
CA SER A 645 7.43 -69.99 42.07
C SER A 645 8.95 -70.23 42.20
N GLU A 646 9.74 -69.73 41.25
CA GLU A 646 11.20 -69.80 41.27
C GLU A 646 11.77 -68.99 42.44
N SER A 647 11.22 -67.79 42.66
CA SER A 647 11.61 -66.93 43.79
C SER A 647 11.24 -67.52 45.15
N LEU A 648 10.11 -68.22 45.26
CA LEU A 648 9.72 -68.97 46.47
C LEU A 648 10.64 -70.16 46.73
N ALA A 649 11.06 -70.88 45.70
CA ALA A 649 11.99 -72.00 45.81
C ALA A 649 13.39 -71.53 46.26
N ASP A 650 13.91 -70.45 45.67
CA ASP A 650 15.17 -69.82 46.07
C ASP A 650 15.11 -69.30 47.50
N LEU A 651 14.03 -68.61 47.89
CA LEU A 651 13.83 -68.15 49.26
C LEU A 651 13.80 -69.31 50.26
N GLY A 652 13.11 -70.41 49.93
CA GLY A 652 13.06 -71.62 50.74
C GLY A 652 14.44 -72.29 50.91
N TRP A 653 15.28 -72.25 49.88
CA TRP A 653 16.65 -72.75 49.95
C TRP A 653 17.54 -71.85 50.83
N ARG A 654 17.45 -70.53 50.67
CA ARG A 654 18.22 -69.55 51.49
C ARG A 654 17.86 -69.63 52.97
N LEU A 655 16.58 -69.78 53.30
CA LEU A 655 16.12 -69.92 54.68
C LEU A 655 16.57 -71.24 55.34
N LYS A 656 16.67 -72.33 54.57
CA LYS A 656 17.23 -73.61 55.04
C LYS A 656 18.73 -73.52 55.37
N ILE A 657 19.49 -72.72 54.62
CA ILE A 657 20.92 -72.52 54.85
C ILE A 657 21.17 -71.55 56.02
N ALA A 658 20.33 -70.53 56.18
CA ALA A 658 20.46 -69.55 57.25
C ALA A 658 19.97 -70.04 58.63
N GLY A 659 19.33 -71.22 58.72
CA GLY A 659 18.81 -71.77 59.97
C GLY A 659 17.55 -71.05 60.49
N GLU A 660 16.85 -70.31 59.64
CA GLU A 660 15.68 -69.48 60.00
C GLU A 660 14.32 -70.12 59.66
N LEU A 661 14.29 -71.39 59.29
CA LEU A 661 13.06 -72.20 59.25
C LEU A 661 13.13 -73.28 60.35
N PRO A 662 12.02 -73.58 61.04
CA PRO A 662 11.94 -74.69 61.98
C PRO A 662 12.19 -76.04 61.32
#